data_AF-A0A094ADV3-F1
#
_entry.id   AF-A0A094ADV3-F1
#
_cell.length_a   1.000
_cell.length_b   1.000
_cell.length_c   1.000
_cell.angle_alpha   90.00
_cell.angle_beta   90.00
_cell.angle_gamma   90.00
#
_symmetry.space_group_name_H-M   'P 1'
#
loop_
_entity.id
_entity.type
_entity.pdbx_description
1 polymer ?
#
loop_
_entity_poly.entity_id
_entity_poly.type
_entity_poly.pdbx_seq_one_letter_code
_entity_poly.pdbx_strand_id
1 'polypeptide(L)'
;MSSSKLSYEATRAQMPLSEKLTFTPKLLGVVTQVILALIGAPLRNRSTTPSTIKRHVMYTGVRALVDTLTPHQHQYRAPHTDDIYAAYCKTHKLTPESEILQDGTRAHWIGPRNAKKVILYLHGGGYVIPAEPYSFAYLHTMRESLRDSVPADEIPSVLYLSYDLAPGAQFPRQLIQASALLTHMLTNLRIDLSSIILAGDSAGGNLSLALLSHLAHPHPSVPAVSLPAGTKFLGVILISPWSDFSSSNPAYALNVRKDELTTNFLANCSTSFLGTPYPHAVDANTNYTQPALAEAEWWDGIPVDDILITGGEDEILIDGVKAVAERLSKGRKGVQLLVAKDEAHEGPLLATLLGEQDLGASADMIKSYQVYHYFIYPLYYPAIHMSYVVASRSLLPLQRRLVLANNTPTISIFAHKLPGRRLISSMAGTMRTDGDLNNTSAARQVTRLDVDPAYSYRSLALSEAEDDELIRKAYRPFLLSPEVTSSDWISKLELSTVAKLAEEDFQKNGERLKVLVLYGSLRKRSFSRLLAFEACRILFRLGCDVRVFDPAGLPVKDDVNHDHHKVQELRDLSRWSDGHVWVSAEQHGNLTAVFKNQIDWIPLSVGSVRPTQGRTLAIAQVSGGSQSFNAVNSLRILGRWMRMFVIPNQSSVPQAYTQFTDESPADPVEGSSRMKPSGNRMRIVDCMEEFVKYTILMKPHFALFGDRYSEREERAEKETKAAEKAKKEAEENRADVDDAVVDRVE
;
A
#
# COMPACT_ATOMS: atom_id res chain seq x y z
N MET A 1 -10.64 -28.69 32.09
CA MET A 1 -9.74 -28.39 30.97
C MET A 1 -10.58 -28.28 29.70
N SER A 2 -10.15 -27.55 28.68
CA SER A 2 -10.83 -27.56 27.37
C SER A 2 -10.70 -28.94 26.70
N SER A 3 -11.57 -29.24 25.73
CA SER A 3 -11.44 -30.46 24.93
C SER A 3 -10.15 -30.47 24.12
N SER A 4 -9.74 -29.32 23.56
CA SER A 4 -8.46 -29.18 22.86
C SER A 4 -7.27 -29.50 23.76
N LYS A 5 -7.29 -29.02 25.00
CA LYS A 5 -6.23 -29.33 25.97
C LYS A 5 -6.18 -30.82 26.32
N LEU A 6 -7.33 -31.47 26.47
CA LEU A 6 -7.39 -32.91 26.74
C LEU A 6 -6.82 -33.72 25.56
N SER A 7 -7.18 -33.35 24.32
CA SER A 7 -6.63 -33.95 23.10
C SER A 7 -5.10 -33.78 23.01
N TYR A 8 -4.61 -32.58 23.33
CA TYR A 8 -3.19 -32.26 23.36
C TYR A 8 -2.42 -33.07 24.43
N GLU A 9 -2.94 -33.15 25.65
CA GLU A 9 -2.33 -33.93 26.72
C GLU A 9 -2.31 -35.43 26.41
N ALA A 10 -3.39 -35.96 25.81
CA ALA A 10 -3.44 -37.34 25.36
C ALA A 10 -2.37 -37.62 24.28
N THR A 11 -2.23 -36.72 23.31
CA THR A 11 -1.22 -36.82 22.24
C THR A 11 0.21 -36.77 22.79
N ARG A 12 0.46 -35.90 23.78
CA ARG A 12 1.77 -35.84 24.48
C ARG A 12 2.06 -37.10 25.28
N ALA A 13 1.05 -37.66 25.95
CA ALA A 13 1.21 -38.89 26.72
C ALA A 13 1.59 -40.07 25.83
N GLN A 14 1.02 -40.11 24.61
CA GLN A 14 1.26 -41.14 23.59
C GLN A 14 2.62 -41.03 22.88
N MET A 15 3.44 -40.01 23.17
CA MET A 15 4.75 -39.86 22.54
C MET A 15 5.61 -41.13 22.72
N PRO A 16 6.12 -41.73 21.63
CA PRO A 16 6.92 -42.96 21.68
C PRO A 16 8.15 -42.83 22.58
N LEU A 17 8.56 -43.94 23.22
CA LEU A 17 9.74 -43.93 24.09
C LEU A 17 11.03 -43.55 23.33
N SER A 18 11.16 -43.96 22.06
CA SER A 18 12.26 -43.56 21.18
C SER A 18 12.32 -42.04 20.98
N GLU A 19 11.17 -41.38 20.83
CA GLU A 19 11.08 -39.93 20.73
C GLU A 19 11.38 -39.24 22.06
N LYS A 20 10.92 -39.80 23.19
CA LYS A 20 11.29 -39.31 24.54
C LYS A 20 12.81 -39.34 24.75
N LEU A 21 13.46 -40.46 24.40
CA LEU A 21 14.90 -40.65 24.58
C LEU A 21 15.74 -39.75 23.65
N THR A 22 15.26 -39.48 22.44
CA THR A 22 15.98 -38.63 21.48
C THR A 22 15.73 -37.13 21.69
N PHE A 23 14.74 -36.73 22.48
CA PHE A 23 14.37 -35.33 22.67
C PHE A 23 15.51 -34.45 23.22
N THR A 24 16.14 -34.86 24.32
CA THR A 24 17.23 -34.09 24.95
C THR A 24 18.48 -34.00 24.06
N PRO A 25 19.00 -35.10 23.47
CA PRO A 25 20.09 -35.02 22.50
C PRO A 25 19.81 -34.09 21.31
N LYS A 26 18.59 -34.14 20.78
CA LYS A 26 18.15 -33.25 19.68
C LYS A 26 18.19 -31.78 20.09
N LEU A 27 17.70 -31.43 21.28
CA LEU A 27 17.77 -30.06 21.82
C LEU A 27 19.22 -29.57 21.98
N LEU A 28 20.14 -30.41 22.42
CA LEU A 28 21.57 -30.08 22.48
C LEU A 28 22.16 -29.82 21.09
N GLY A 29 21.68 -30.56 20.08
CA GLY A 29 22.00 -30.31 18.67
C GLY A 29 21.56 -28.93 18.20
N VAL A 30 20.35 -28.50 18.57
CA VAL A 30 19.84 -27.15 18.28
C VAL A 30 20.72 -26.07 18.90
N VAL A 31 21.08 -26.21 20.18
CA VAL A 31 21.99 -25.27 20.87
C VAL A 31 23.34 -25.18 20.16
N THR A 32 23.86 -26.32 19.72
CA THR A 32 25.12 -26.39 18.98
C THR A 32 25.02 -25.62 17.66
N GLN A 33 23.93 -25.79 16.90
CA GLN A 33 23.69 -25.04 15.65
C GLN A 33 23.59 -23.53 15.90
N VAL A 34 22.95 -23.10 16.98
CA VAL A 34 22.88 -21.68 17.37
C VAL A 34 24.26 -21.12 17.70
N ILE A 35 25.08 -21.86 18.45
CA ILE A 35 26.46 -21.45 18.77
C ILE A 35 27.30 -21.36 17.49
N LEU A 36 27.22 -22.34 16.60
CA LEU A 36 27.92 -22.30 15.32
C LEU A 36 27.44 -21.14 14.44
N ALA A 37 26.15 -20.85 14.42
CA ALA A 37 25.59 -19.69 13.71
C ALA A 37 26.11 -18.37 14.30
N LEU A 38 26.23 -18.25 15.63
CA LEU A 38 26.82 -17.08 16.29
C LEU A 38 28.29 -16.89 15.92
N ILE A 39 29.07 -17.97 15.97
CA ILE A 39 30.51 -17.94 15.62
C ILE A 39 30.71 -17.60 14.14
N GLY A 40 29.88 -18.18 13.26
CA GLY A 40 29.97 -17.99 11.80
C GLY A 40 29.30 -16.72 11.28
N ALA A 41 28.44 -16.05 12.07
CA ALA A 41 27.66 -14.89 11.63
C ALA A 41 28.49 -13.75 11.01
N PRO A 42 29.71 -13.42 11.46
CA PRO A 42 30.54 -12.40 10.82
C PRO A 42 30.95 -12.75 9.39
N LEU A 43 30.99 -14.03 9.03
CA LEU A 43 31.42 -14.56 7.74
C LEU A 43 30.26 -14.96 6.82
N ARG A 44 29.01 -14.74 7.24
CA ARG A 44 27.82 -15.16 6.47
C ARG A 44 27.71 -14.43 5.13
N ASN A 45 27.18 -15.12 4.12
CA ASN A 45 26.81 -14.49 2.86
C ASN A 45 25.49 -13.71 3.02
N ARG A 46 25.58 -12.37 3.03
CA ARG A 46 24.43 -11.47 3.21
C ARG A 46 23.40 -11.51 2.08
N SER A 47 23.76 -12.00 0.90
CA SER A 47 22.81 -12.14 -0.22
C SER A 47 21.88 -13.35 -0.07
N THR A 48 22.26 -14.34 0.74
CA THR A 48 21.53 -15.60 0.92
C THR A 48 21.15 -15.85 2.37
N THR A 49 21.25 -14.85 3.25
CA THR A 49 20.92 -14.95 4.69
C THR A 49 20.22 -13.67 5.14
N PRO A 50 19.48 -13.68 6.27
CA PRO A 50 18.70 -12.53 6.72
C PRO A 50 19.51 -11.25 6.83
N SER A 51 18.87 -10.11 6.68
CA SER A 51 19.52 -8.79 6.67
C SER A 51 20.38 -8.56 7.92
N THR A 52 19.93 -8.99 9.11
CA THR A 52 20.65 -8.80 10.38
C THR A 52 21.26 -10.10 10.94
N ILE A 53 22.33 -9.96 11.74
CA ILE A 53 22.94 -11.10 12.45
C ILE A 53 21.95 -11.71 13.45
N LYS A 54 21.18 -10.87 14.15
CA LYS A 54 20.17 -11.30 15.11
C LYS A 54 19.14 -12.22 14.46
N ARG A 55 18.56 -11.80 13.33
CA ARG A 55 17.63 -12.62 12.53
C ARG A 55 18.32 -13.88 12.00
N HIS A 56 19.53 -13.77 11.47
CA HIS A 56 20.28 -14.93 10.97
C HIS A 56 20.47 -16.03 12.03
N VAL A 57 20.91 -15.66 13.23
CA VAL A 57 21.12 -16.60 14.34
C VAL A 57 19.80 -17.17 14.81
N MET A 58 18.79 -16.32 15.01
CA MET A 58 17.48 -16.75 15.50
C MET A 58 16.81 -17.71 14.50
N TYR A 59 16.72 -17.35 13.22
CA TYR A 59 16.12 -18.21 12.19
C TYR A 59 16.91 -19.51 12.02
N THR A 60 18.23 -19.50 12.23
CA THR A 60 19.01 -20.75 12.24
C THR A 60 18.62 -21.64 13.42
N GLY A 61 18.43 -21.05 14.61
CA GLY A 61 17.93 -21.78 15.77
C GLY A 61 16.52 -22.33 15.57
N VAL A 62 15.61 -21.54 15.00
CA VAL A 62 14.24 -21.98 14.67
C VAL A 62 14.26 -23.08 13.63
N ARG A 63 14.96 -22.91 12.50
CA ARG A 63 15.16 -23.98 11.50
C ARG A 63 15.69 -25.26 12.14
N ALA A 64 16.75 -25.17 12.93
CA ALA A 64 17.31 -26.33 13.61
C ALA A 64 16.30 -26.99 14.54
N LEU A 65 15.48 -26.21 15.26
CA LEU A 65 14.45 -26.73 16.14
C LEU A 65 13.34 -27.45 15.37
N VAL A 66 12.77 -26.80 14.34
CA VAL A 66 11.63 -27.34 13.57
C VAL A 66 12.01 -28.50 12.67
N ASP A 67 13.27 -28.55 12.23
CA ASP A 67 13.76 -29.64 11.38
C ASP A 67 14.16 -30.89 12.16
N THR A 68 14.60 -30.70 13.41
CA THR A 68 15.12 -31.79 14.25
C THR A 68 14.03 -32.52 15.03
N LEU A 69 13.02 -31.81 15.51
CA LEU A 69 11.98 -32.37 16.38
C LEU A 69 10.85 -33.01 15.56
N THR A 70 10.30 -34.11 16.08
CA THR A 70 9.06 -34.71 15.56
C THR A 70 7.84 -33.88 15.98
N PRO A 71 6.66 -34.07 15.36
CA PRO A 71 5.42 -33.45 15.80
C PRO A 71 5.12 -33.67 17.30
N HIS A 72 5.29 -34.88 17.83
CA HIS A 72 5.08 -35.12 19.27
C HIS A 72 6.14 -34.40 20.14
N GLN A 73 7.40 -34.32 19.70
CA GLN A 73 8.44 -33.60 20.43
C GLN A 73 8.18 -32.09 20.48
N HIS A 74 7.62 -31.52 19.42
CA HIS A 74 7.16 -30.12 19.41
C HIS A 74 6.09 -29.88 20.48
N GLN A 75 5.09 -30.77 20.55
CA GLN A 75 4.05 -30.68 21.58
C GLN A 75 4.56 -31.01 22.99
N TYR A 76 5.57 -31.89 23.10
CA TYR A 76 6.18 -32.21 24.38
C TYR A 76 6.89 -31.00 24.99
N ARG A 77 7.58 -30.21 24.16
CA ARG A 77 8.32 -29.00 24.54
C ARG A 77 7.43 -27.87 25.05
N ALA A 78 6.29 -27.64 24.41
CA ALA A 78 5.45 -26.47 24.66
C ALA A 78 4.20 -26.83 25.49
N PRO A 79 3.75 -25.96 26.41
CA PRO A 79 2.42 -26.07 27.00
C PRO A 79 1.31 -25.93 25.95
N HIS A 80 0.08 -26.29 26.31
CA HIS A 80 -1.08 -26.08 25.43
C HIS A 80 -1.40 -24.58 25.29
N THR A 81 -2.02 -24.17 24.17
CA THR A 81 -2.45 -22.79 23.89
C THR A 81 -3.18 -22.13 25.07
N ASP A 82 -4.12 -22.83 25.72
CA ASP A 82 -4.83 -22.32 26.91
C ASP A 82 -3.90 -21.94 28.07
N ASP A 83 -2.86 -22.73 28.31
CA ASP A 83 -1.90 -22.49 29.39
C ASP A 83 -0.97 -21.33 29.04
N ILE A 84 -0.59 -21.21 27.76
CA ILE A 84 0.21 -20.11 27.24
C ILE A 84 -0.57 -18.80 27.35
N TYR A 85 -1.85 -18.79 26.98
CA TYR A 85 -2.74 -17.64 27.18
C TYR A 85 -2.84 -17.26 28.66
N ALA A 86 -3.11 -18.22 29.55
CA ALA A 86 -3.21 -17.95 30.98
C ALA A 86 -1.89 -17.39 31.56
N ALA A 87 -0.75 -17.93 31.14
CA ALA A 87 0.57 -17.43 31.53
C ALA A 87 0.84 -16.02 30.98
N TYR A 88 0.46 -15.76 29.73
CA TYR A 88 0.56 -14.44 29.11
C TYR A 88 -0.26 -13.41 29.88
N CYS A 89 -1.54 -13.70 30.17
CA CYS A 89 -2.42 -12.85 30.97
C CYS A 89 -1.84 -12.58 32.36
N LYS A 90 -1.36 -13.62 33.05
CA LYS A 90 -0.71 -13.47 34.36
C LYS A 90 0.50 -12.55 34.31
N THR A 91 1.35 -12.70 33.30
CA THR A 91 2.59 -11.92 33.14
C THR A 91 2.30 -10.45 32.83
N HIS A 92 1.25 -10.19 32.05
CA HIS A 92 0.85 -8.84 31.63
C HIS A 92 -0.25 -8.23 32.51
N LYS A 93 -0.61 -8.89 33.62
CA LYS A 93 -1.67 -8.47 34.56
C LYS A 93 -3.03 -8.23 33.88
N LEU A 94 -3.34 -9.05 32.88
CA LEU A 94 -4.63 -9.06 32.20
C LEU A 94 -5.57 -10.08 32.86
N THR A 95 -6.86 -9.77 32.90
CA THR A 95 -7.88 -10.74 33.31
C THR A 95 -8.09 -11.75 32.18
N PRO A 96 -7.87 -13.06 32.41
CA PRO A 96 -8.12 -14.07 31.39
C PRO A 96 -9.64 -14.24 31.20
N GLU A 97 -10.08 -14.13 29.96
CA GLU A 97 -11.49 -14.29 29.58
C GLU A 97 -11.60 -15.23 28.39
N SER A 98 -12.62 -16.10 28.39
CA SER A 98 -12.73 -17.14 27.35
C SER A 98 -14.17 -17.55 27.12
N GLU A 99 -14.47 -17.88 25.86
CA GLU A 99 -15.66 -18.63 25.47
C GLU A 99 -15.36 -20.13 25.54
N ILE A 100 -16.39 -20.92 25.87
CA ILE A 100 -16.34 -22.37 25.83
C ILE A 100 -17.44 -22.81 24.87
N LEU A 101 -17.06 -23.46 23.78
CA LEU A 101 -17.97 -24.00 22.79
C LEU A 101 -18.66 -25.27 23.29
N GLN A 102 -19.70 -25.71 22.59
CA GLN A 102 -20.50 -26.87 22.99
C GLN A 102 -19.67 -28.15 23.16
N ASP A 103 -18.63 -28.33 22.35
CA ASP A 103 -17.72 -29.48 22.40
C ASP A 103 -16.57 -29.31 23.41
N GLY A 104 -16.59 -28.23 24.20
CA GLY A 104 -15.55 -27.90 25.18
C GLY A 104 -14.32 -27.17 24.62
N THR A 105 -14.29 -26.87 23.31
CA THR A 105 -13.23 -26.07 22.68
C THR A 105 -13.24 -24.67 23.29
N ARG A 106 -12.07 -24.04 23.45
CA ARG A 106 -11.97 -22.68 23.99
C ARG A 106 -11.57 -21.67 22.92
N ALA A 107 -12.08 -20.46 23.11
CA ALA A 107 -11.57 -19.28 22.42
C ALA A 107 -11.30 -18.18 23.46
N HIS A 108 -10.16 -17.50 23.34
CA HIS A 108 -9.66 -16.57 24.34
C HIS A 108 -9.83 -15.12 23.89
N TRP A 109 -10.30 -14.26 24.79
CA TRP A 109 -10.45 -12.84 24.51
C TRP A 109 -9.13 -12.08 24.73
N ILE A 110 -8.79 -11.20 23.79
CA ILE A 110 -7.76 -10.16 23.95
C ILE A 110 -8.45 -8.81 23.78
N GLY A 111 -8.66 -8.12 24.88
CA GLY A 111 -9.51 -6.92 24.95
C GLY A 111 -10.90 -7.21 25.53
N PRO A 112 -11.75 -6.18 25.64
CA PRO A 112 -13.06 -6.28 26.28
C PRO A 112 -14.10 -7.03 25.43
N ARG A 113 -14.93 -7.88 26.05
CA ARG A 113 -15.95 -8.71 25.36
C ARG A 113 -17.06 -7.92 24.67
N ASN A 114 -17.31 -6.68 25.11
CA ASN A 114 -18.35 -5.82 24.57
C ASN A 114 -17.86 -4.88 23.47
N ALA A 115 -16.70 -5.16 22.86
CA ALA A 115 -16.22 -4.40 21.72
C ALA A 115 -17.21 -4.49 20.55
N LYS A 116 -17.44 -3.37 19.86
CA LYS A 116 -18.33 -3.32 18.69
C LYS A 116 -17.83 -4.18 17.53
N LYS A 117 -16.52 -4.39 17.46
CA LYS A 117 -15.84 -5.13 16.40
C LYS A 117 -14.97 -6.22 16.99
N VAL A 118 -14.90 -7.35 16.29
CA VAL A 118 -14.17 -8.52 16.77
C VAL A 118 -13.31 -9.10 15.65
N ILE A 119 -12.05 -9.42 15.96
CA ILE A 119 -11.20 -10.23 15.11
C ILE A 119 -11.37 -11.68 15.54
N LEU A 120 -11.94 -12.52 14.67
CA LEU A 120 -11.88 -13.97 14.79
C LEU A 120 -10.49 -14.40 14.33
N TYR A 121 -9.62 -14.78 15.27
CA TYR A 121 -8.22 -15.07 14.99
C TYR A 121 -7.91 -16.57 15.06
N LEU A 122 -7.31 -17.10 14.00
CA LEU A 122 -6.87 -18.48 13.86
C LEU A 122 -5.35 -18.49 13.76
N HIS A 123 -4.67 -19.19 14.68
CA HIS A 123 -3.21 -19.09 14.81
C HIS A 123 -2.43 -20.03 13.89
N GLY A 124 -1.16 -19.69 13.63
CA GLY A 124 -0.19 -20.50 12.88
C GLY A 124 0.38 -21.68 13.66
N GLY A 125 1.57 -22.14 13.28
CA GLY A 125 2.23 -23.31 13.90
C GLY A 125 2.08 -24.63 13.13
N GLY A 126 1.74 -24.58 11.84
CA GLY A 126 1.70 -25.75 10.97
C GLY A 126 0.70 -26.82 11.40
N TYR A 127 -0.38 -26.43 12.11
CA TYR A 127 -1.36 -27.31 12.75
C TYR A 127 -0.80 -28.27 13.82
N VAL A 128 0.50 -28.18 14.16
CA VAL A 128 1.20 -29.12 15.05
C VAL A 128 1.70 -28.42 16.32
N ILE A 129 2.12 -27.17 16.19
CA ILE A 129 2.66 -26.36 17.28
C ILE A 129 1.52 -25.52 17.89
N PRO A 130 1.38 -25.48 19.23
CA PRO A 130 0.43 -24.59 19.88
C PRO A 130 0.79 -23.12 19.64
N ALA A 131 -0.16 -22.22 19.94
CA ALA A 131 0.10 -20.80 19.93
C ALA A 131 1.30 -20.43 20.81
N GLU A 132 2.27 -19.72 20.26
CA GLU A 132 3.44 -19.27 21.03
C GLU A 132 3.16 -17.91 21.71
N PRO A 133 3.86 -17.56 22.83
CA PRO A 133 3.62 -16.33 23.58
C PRO A 133 3.68 -15.05 22.74
N TYR A 134 4.53 -15.01 21.71
CA TYR A 134 4.69 -13.85 20.84
C TYR A 134 3.47 -13.60 19.95
N SER A 135 2.63 -14.60 19.66
CA SER A 135 1.38 -14.43 18.91
C SER A 135 0.39 -13.56 19.71
N PHE A 136 0.23 -13.85 21.01
CA PHE A 136 -0.59 -13.01 21.91
C PHE A 136 0.00 -11.60 22.07
N ALA A 137 1.33 -11.49 22.20
CA ALA A 137 2.02 -10.21 22.29
C ALA A 137 1.82 -9.36 21.02
N TYR A 138 1.92 -9.96 19.85
CA TYR A 138 1.71 -9.29 18.57
C TYR A 138 0.28 -8.72 18.49
N LEU A 139 -0.73 -9.54 18.77
CA LEU A 139 -2.13 -9.13 18.70
C LEU A 139 -2.46 -8.05 19.73
N HIS A 140 -1.92 -8.15 20.95
CA HIS A 140 -2.06 -7.11 21.96
C HIS A 140 -1.43 -5.80 21.49
N THR A 141 -0.19 -5.83 21.00
CA THR A 141 0.52 -4.65 20.47
C THR A 141 -0.21 -4.02 19.30
N MET A 142 -0.66 -4.82 18.34
CA MET A 142 -1.43 -4.34 17.18
C MET A 142 -2.71 -3.63 17.63
N ARG A 143 -3.45 -4.23 18.57
CA ARG A 143 -4.66 -3.63 19.14
C ARG A 143 -4.37 -2.30 19.84
N GLU A 144 -3.36 -2.26 20.70
CA GLU A 144 -3.01 -1.02 21.42
C GLU A 144 -2.51 0.07 20.47
N SER A 145 -1.83 -0.30 19.39
CA SER A 145 -1.36 0.66 18.37
C SER A 145 -2.47 1.42 17.65
N LEU A 146 -3.71 0.90 17.67
CA LEU A 146 -4.89 1.55 17.08
C LEU A 146 -5.43 2.70 17.92
N ARG A 147 -5.06 2.79 19.21
CA ARG A 147 -5.61 3.80 20.13
C ARG A 147 -5.34 5.24 19.70
N ASP A 148 -4.26 5.45 18.94
CA ASP A 148 -3.88 6.76 18.42
C ASP A 148 -4.60 7.12 17.11
N SER A 149 -5.31 6.17 16.49
CA SER A 149 -5.89 6.31 15.14
C SER A 149 -7.37 5.96 15.05
N VAL A 150 -7.93 5.30 16.07
CA VAL A 150 -9.30 4.79 16.10
C VAL A 150 -9.95 5.16 17.45
N PRO A 151 -11.20 5.65 17.47
CA PRO A 151 -11.94 5.88 18.71
C PRO A 151 -11.97 4.63 19.60
N ALA A 152 -11.91 4.82 20.92
CA ALA A 152 -11.74 3.73 21.87
C ALA A 152 -12.83 2.63 21.79
N ASP A 153 -14.06 3.00 21.42
CA ASP A 153 -15.21 2.11 21.25
C ASP A 153 -15.23 1.39 19.89
N GLU A 154 -14.41 1.81 18.94
CA GLU A 154 -14.25 1.21 17.60
C GLU A 154 -13.02 0.29 17.51
N ILE A 155 -12.18 0.25 18.55
CA ILE A 155 -11.02 -0.66 18.64
C ILE A 155 -11.55 -2.10 18.81
N PRO A 156 -11.10 -3.04 17.95
CA PRO A 156 -11.61 -4.40 18.02
C PRO A 156 -11.10 -5.12 19.27
N SER A 157 -11.83 -6.14 19.69
CA SER A 157 -11.29 -7.21 20.52
C SER A 157 -10.92 -8.40 19.66
N VAL A 158 -10.00 -9.24 20.12
CA VAL A 158 -9.67 -10.49 19.43
C VAL A 158 -10.34 -11.64 20.16
N LEU A 159 -10.98 -12.53 19.40
CA LEU A 159 -11.41 -13.85 19.87
C LEU A 159 -10.54 -14.90 19.20
N TYR A 160 -9.61 -15.45 19.99
CA TYR A 160 -8.51 -16.30 19.55
C TYR A 160 -8.85 -17.78 19.74
N LEU A 161 -8.97 -18.55 18.65
CA LEU A 161 -9.36 -19.96 18.73
C LEU A 161 -8.21 -20.85 19.21
N SER A 162 -8.45 -21.64 20.26
CA SER A 162 -7.56 -22.71 20.73
C SER A 162 -8.00 -24.04 20.12
N TYR A 163 -7.62 -24.28 18.86
CA TYR A 163 -8.04 -25.46 18.09
C TYR A 163 -7.14 -26.69 18.36
N ASP A 164 -7.64 -27.88 18.01
CA ASP A 164 -6.93 -29.15 18.20
C ASP A 164 -5.75 -29.28 17.24
N LEU A 165 -4.64 -29.84 17.72
CA LEU A 165 -3.41 -29.96 16.93
C LEU A 165 -3.20 -31.38 16.41
N ALA A 166 -2.67 -31.47 15.21
CA ALA A 166 -2.15 -32.69 14.63
C ALA A 166 -0.84 -33.12 15.31
N PRO A 167 -0.53 -34.42 15.40
CA PRO A 167 -1.27 -35.55 14.83
C PRO A 167 -2.48 -36.01 15.67
N GLY A 168 -2.68 -35.44 16.87
CA GLY A 168 -3.77 -35.82 17.79
C GLY A 168 -5.16 -35.67 17.20
N ALA A 169 -5.36 -34.62 16.39
CA ALA A 169 -6.54 -34.46 15.56
C ALA A 169 -6.18 -34.01 14.14
N GLN A 170 -6.80 -34.63 13.16
CA GLN A 170 -6.55 -34.42 11.74
C GLN A 170 -7.67 -33.58 11.09
N PHE A 171 -7.41 -33.03 9.91
CA PHE A 171 -8.42 -32.38 9.10
C PHE A 171 -9.63 -33.32 8.89
N PRO A 172 -10.89 -32.85 9.01
CA PRO A 172 -11.31 -31.45 9.13
C PRO A 172 -11.56 -30.94 10.55
N ARG A 173 -10.99 -31.54 11.61
CA ARG A 173 -11.29 -31.15 13.02
C ARG A 173 -11.12 -29.66 13.28
N GLN A 174 -10.03 -29.07 12.80
CA GLN A 174 -9.73 -27.66 12.98
C GLN A 174 -10.77 -26.77 12.30
N LEU A 175 -11.25 -27.17 11.11
CA LEU A 175 -12.32 -26.48 10.39
C LEU A 175 -13.67 -26.61 11.11
N ILE A 176 -13.95 -27.76 11.73
CA ILE A 176 -15.12 -27.94 12.61
C ILE A 176 -15.07 -26.95 13.77
N GLN A 177 -13.92 -26.78 14.42
CA GLN A 177 -13.78 -25.84 15.55
C GLN A 177 -13.91 -24.38 15.11
N ALA A 178 -13.34 -24.00 13.97
CA ALA A 178 -13.48 -22.66 13.40
C ALA A 178 -14.94 -22.36 13.01
N SER A 179 -15.63 -23.31 12.37
CA SER A 179 -17.06 -23.22 12.04
C SER A 179 -17.93 -23.09 13.31
N ALA A 180 -17.64 -23.89 14.34
CA ALA A 180 -18.35 -23.84 15.61
C ALA A 180 -18.16 -22.51 16.34
N LEU A 181 -16.94 -21.94 16.32
CA LEU A 181 -16.68 -20.63 16.92
C LEU A 181 -17.43 -19.53 16.17
N LEU A 182 -17.39 -19.51 14.84
CA LEU A 182 -18.16 -18.55 14.05
C LEU A 182 -19.65 -18.67 14.35
N THR A 183 -20.19 -19.89 14.40
CA THR A 183 -21.59 -20.12 14.77
C THR A 183 -21.89 -19.54 16.16
N HIS A 184 -21.08 -19.85 17.18
CA HIS A 184 -21.23 -19.31 18.54
C HIS A 184 -21.19 -17.78 18.58
N MET A 185 -20.32 -17.15 17.79
CA MET A 185 -20.26 -15.69 17.67
C MET A 185 -21.58 -15.11 17.14
N LEU A 186 -22.12 -15.70 16.07
CA LEU A 186 -23.37 -15.24 15.44
C LEU A 186 -24.60 -15.52 16.31
N THR A 187 -24.69 -16.70 16.93
CA THR A 187 -25.91 -17.16 17.62
C THR A 187 -25.93 -16.85 19.11
N ASN A 188 -24.84 -17.15 19.81
CA ASN A 188 -24.78 -17.07 21.27
C ASN A 188 -24.31 -15.69 21.73
N LEU A 189 -23.26 -15.16 21.09
CA LEU A 189 -22.74 -13.82 21.38
C LEU A 189 -23.48 -12.71 20.65
N ARG A 190 -24.25 -13.06 19.61
CA ARG A 190 -25.02 -12.13 18.77
C ARG A 190 -24.15 -11.02 18.18
N ILE A 191 -22.95 -11.38 17.73
CA ILE A 191 -22.05 -10.50 17.00
C ILE A 191 -22.41 -10.59 15.52
N ASP A 192 -22.74 -9.47 14.90
CA ASP A 192 -23.06 -9.44 13.46
C ASP A 192 -21.83 -9.79 12.62
N LEU A 193 -22.03 -10.52 11.52
CA LEU A 193 -20.94 -10.90 10.61
C LEU A 193 -20.20 -9.68 10.05
N SER A 194 -20.92 -8.59 9.79
CA SER A 194 -20.38 -7.30 9.33
C SER A 194 -19.52 -6.56 10.36
N SER A 195 -19.42 -7.09 11.57
CA SER A 195 -18.60 -6.58 12.67
C SER A 195 -17.36 -7.45 12.91
N ILE A 196 -17.22 -8.55 12.16
CA ILE A 196 -16.16 -9.54 12.33
C ILE A 196 -15.11 -9.39 11.22
N ILE A 197 -13.85 -9.25 11.61
CA ILE A 197 -12.72 -9.52 10.71
C ILE A 197 -12.26 -10.96 10.96
N LEU A 198 -12.18 -11.76 9.91
CA LEU A 198 -11.55 -13.07 9.97
C LEU A 198 -10.04 -12.90 9.71
N ALA A 199 -9.20 -13.39 10.61
CA ALA A 199 -7.76 -13.25 10.48
C ALA A 199 -7.00 -14.52 10.88
N GLY A 200 -5.84 -14.73 10.28
CA GLY A 200 -4.92 -15.77 10.73
C GLY A 200 -3.56 -15.75 10.05
N ASP A 201 -2.58 -16.32 10.72
CA ASP A 201 -1.19 -16.48 10.29
C ASP A 201 -0.89 -17.92 9.84
N SER A 202 -0.10 -18.10 8.78
CA SER A 202 0.40 -19.41 8.33
C SER A 202 -0.69 -20.48 8.21
N ALA A 203 -0.66 -21.52 9.04
CA ALA A 203 -1.71 -22.55 9.12
C ALA A 203 -3.08 -21.99 9.54
N GLY A 204 -3.14 -20.96 10.37
CA GLY A 204 -4.37 -20.23 10.68
C GLY A 204 -4.88 -19.37 9.52
N GLY A 205 -3.97 -18.84 8.70
CA GLY A 205 -4.31 -18.22 7.41
C GLY A 205 -4.90 -19.24 6.43
N ASN A 206 -4.33 -20.44 6.37
CA ASN A 206 -4.91 -21.59 5.65
C ASN A 206 -6.31 -21.94 6.19
N LEU A 207 -6.47 -22.06 7.50
CA LEU A 207 -7.75 -22.38 8.13
C LEU A 207 -8.80 -21.31 7.87
N SER A 208 -8.40 -20.04 7.79
CA SER A 208 -9.27 -18.93 7.40
C SER A 208 -9.80 -19.10 5.98
N LEU A 209 -8.93 -19.48 5.04
CA LEU A 209 -9.31 -19.81 3.65
C LEU A 209 -10.20 -21.06 3.57
N ALA A 210 -9.93 -22.06 4.40
CA ALA A 210 -10.76 -23.27 4.52
C ALA A 210 -12.16 -22.93 5.05
N LEU A 211 -12.26 -22.02 6.03
CA LEU A 211 -13.52 -21.53 6.56
C LEU A 211 -14.30 -20.75 5.49
N LEU A 212 -13.66 -19.84 4.76
CA LEU A 212 -14.31 -19.14 3.63
C LEU A 212 -14.79 -20.13 2.56
N SER A 213 -13.97 -21.13 2.23
CA SER A 213 -14.35 -22.21 1.31
C SER A 213 -15.55 -22.99 1.83
N HIS A 214 -15.60 -23.30 3.13
CA HIS A 214 -16.74 -23.99 3.75
C HIS A 214 -18.03 -23.17 3.72
N LEU A 215 -17.93 -21.84 3.87
CA LEU A 215 -19.09 -20.95 3.81
C LEU A 215 -19.69 -20.84 2.41
N ALA A 216 -18.86 -20.89 1.36
CA ALA A 216 -19.32 -20.90 -0.04
C ALA A 216 -19.71 -22.31 -0.51
N HIS A 217 -18.94 -23.32 -0.10
CA HIS A 217 -19.05 -24.72 -0.49
C HIS A 217 -19.03 -25.59 0.78
N PRO A 218 -20.19 -25.88 1.39
CA PRO A 218 -20.26 -26.63 2.63
C PRO A 218 -19.60 -28.00 2.53
N HIS A 219 -18.46 -28.16 3.22
CA HIS A 219 -17.77 -29.43 3.37
C HIS A 219 -18.69 -30.46 4.06
N PRO A 220 -18.85 -31.70 3.53
CA PRO A 220 -19.87 -32.66 3.98
C PRO A 220 -19.70 -33.11 5.44
N SER A 221 -18.47 -33.18 5.93
CA SER A 221 -18.16 -33.60 7.32
C SER A 221 -18.08 -32.45 8.32
N VAL A 222 -18.40 -31.21 7.92
CA VAL A 222 -18.33 -30.03 8.78
C VAL A 222 -19.74 -29.45 8.92
N PRO A 223 -20.23 -29.20 10.16
CA PRO A 223 -21.52 -28.54 10.34
C PRO A 223 -21.56 -27.18 9.63
N ALA A 224 -22.58 -27.00 8.79
CA ALA A 224 -22.76 -25.78 8.03
C ALA A 224 -23.08 -24.58 8.94
N VAL A 225 -22.50 -23.42 8.62
CA VAL A 225 -22.82 -22.16 9.31
C VAL A 225 -23.97 -21.48 8.56
N SER A 226 -25.05 -21.18 9.27
CA SER A 226 -26.15 -20.40 8.71
C SER A 226 -25.81 -18.91 8.77
N LEU A 227 -25.55 -18.31 7.60
CA LEU A 227 -25.32 -16.87 7.49
C LEU A 227 -26.62 -16.13 7.16
N PRO A 228 -26.93 -14.99 7.81
CA PRO A 228 -28.02 -14.13 7.37
C PRO A 228 -27.80 -13.66 5.93
N ALA A 229 -28.87 -13.67 5.12
CA ALA A 229 -28.78 -13.37 3.70
C ALA A 229 -28.15 -11.98 3.43
N GLY A 230 -27.18 -11.94 2.52
CA GLY A 230 -26.49 -10.71 2.12
C GLY A 230 -25.47 -10.18 3.13
N THR A 231 -25.25 -10.84 4.26
CA THR A 231 -24.20 -10.45 5.21
C THR A 231 -22.82 -10.94 4.76
N LYS A 232 -21.80 -10.16 5.08
CA LYS A 232 -20.39 -10.44 4.78
C LYS A 232 -19.53 -10.11 5.99
N PHE A 233 -18.36 -10.71 6.08
CA PHE A 233 -17.31 -10.27 7.00
C PHE A 233 -16.98 -8.80 6.75
N LEU A 234 -16.60 -8.09 7.81
CA LEU A 234 -16.05 -6.74 7.70
C LEU A 234 -14.77 -6.71 6.85
N GLY A 235 -13.99 -7.79 6.89
CA GLY A 235 -12.80 -7.98 6.07
C GLY A 235 -12.09 -9.28 6.44
N VAL A 236 -11.08 -9.63 5.64
CA VAL A 236 -10.20 -10.78 5.92
C VAL A 236 -8.74 -10.34 5.94
N ILE A 237 -7.94 -10.84 6.88
CA ILE A 237 -6.50 -10.57 6.98
C ILE A 237 -5.74 -11.90 7.04
N LEU A 238 -4.94 -12.19 6.02
CA LEU A 238 -4.12 -13.40 5.93
C LEU A 238 -2.64 -13.03 6.02
N ILE A 239 -1.95 -13.54 7.04
CA ILE A 239 -0.52 -13.28 7.26
C ILE A 239 0.26 -14.53 6.83
N SER A 240 1.00 -14.42 5.73
CA SER A 240 1.79 -15.52 5.16
C SER A 240 1.03 -16.86 5.08
N PRO A 241 -0.18 -16.91 4.48
CA PRO A 241 -1.02 -18.11 4.55
C PRO A 241 -0.36 -19.32 3.89
N TRP A 242 -0.24 -20.42 4.63
CA TRP A 242 0.35 -21.67 4.12
C TRP A 242 -0.64 -22.37 3.19
N SER A 243 -0.47 -22.21 1.88
CA SER A 243 -1.55 -22.44 0.91
C SER A 243 -1.30 -23.58 -0.07
N ASP A 244 -0.11 -24.17 -0.04
CA ASP A 244 0.34 -25.26 -0.91
C ASP A 244 1.26 -26.18 -0.10
N PHE A 245 1.05 -27.50 -0.22
CA PHE A 245 1.89 -28.48 0.49
C PHE A 245 3.03 -29.02 -0.39
N SER A 246 2.96 -28.89 -1.72
CA SER A 246 3.86 -29.53 -2.69
C SER A 246 5.35 -29.24 -2.51
N SER A 247 5.70 -28.14 -1.83
CA SER A 247 7.08 -27.72 -1.52
C SER A 247 8.02 -27.66 -2.73
N SER A 248 7.48 -27.51 -3.94
CA SER A 248 8.22 -27.58 -5.20
C SER A 248 8.48 -26.22 -5.85
N ASN A 249 7.94 -25.13 -5.28
CA ASN A 249 8.06 -23.79 -5.86
C ASN A 249 9.49 -23.23 -5.73
N PRO A 250 9.93 -22.33 -6.65
CA PRO A 250 11.29 -21.79 -6.65
C PRO A 250 11.72 -21.13 -5.32
N ALA A 251 10.79 -20.47 -4.61
CA ALA A 251 11.08 -19.81 -3.34
C ALA A 251 11.68 -20.76 -2.30
N TYR A 252 11.28 -22.04 -2.28
CA TYR A 252 11.84 -23.03 -1.35
C TYR A 252 13.35 -23.19 -1.49
N ALA A 253 13.89 -23.10 -2.70
CA ALA A 253 15.33 -23.17 -2.94
C ALA A 253 16.03 -21.82 -2.72
N LEU A 254 15.39 -20.72 -3.16
CA LEU A 254 15.97 -19.38 -3.12
C LEU A 254 16.08 -18.82 -1.69
N ASN A 255 15.08 -19.13 -0.85
CA ASN A 255 14.90 -18.54 0.47
C ASN A 255 15.24 -19.50 1.63
N VAL A 256 15.70 -20.72 1.35
CA VAL A 256 16.00 -21.78 2.35
C VAL A 256 16.87 -21.33 3.55
N ARG A 257 17.75 -20.35 3.35
CA ARG A 257 18.61 -19.80 4.43
C ARG A 257 18.15 -18.44 4.96
N LYS A 258 17.19 -17.81 4.29
CA LYS A 258 16.62 -16.52 4.68
C LYS A 258 15.37 -16.68 5.55
N ASP A 259 14.64 -17.76 5.39
CA ASP A 259 13.40 -18.05 6.12
C ASP A 259 13.60 -18.95 7.34
N GLU A 260 12.73 -18.92 8.34
CA GLU A 260 12.83 -19.78 9.53
C GLU A 260 12.21 -21.18 9.36
N LEU A 261 11.41 -21.39 8.30
CA LEU A 261 10.82 -22.68 7.98
C LEU A 261 11.76 -23.59 7.17
N THR A 262 11.47 -24.89 7.20
CA THR A 262 12.14 -25.90 6.36
C THR A 262 11.11 -26.74 5.60
N THR A 263 11.50 -27.30 4.46
CA THR A 263 10.66 -28.21 3.67
C THR A 263 10.28 -29.47 4.45
N ASN A 264 11.21 -30.02 5.23
CA ASN A 264 10.98 -31.21 6.04
C ASN A 264 10.01 -30.95 7.20
N PHE A 265 10.07 -29.78 7.84
CA PHE A 265 9.05 -29.36 8.81
C PHE A 265 7.65 -29.32 8.18
N LEU A 266 7.50 -28.65 7.03
CA LEU A 266 6.22 -28.54 6.33
C LEU A 266 5.67 -29.89 5.85
N ALA A 267 6.54 -30.80 5.40
CA ALA A 267 6.17 -32.17 5.06
C ALA A 267 5.64 -32.95 6.27
N ASN A 268 6.28 -32.82 7.44
CA ASN A 268 5.82 -33.44 8.68
C ASN A 268 4.49 -32.86 9.16
N CYS A 269 4.33 -31.54 9.07
CA CYS A 269 3.08 -30.84 9.40
C CYS A 269 1.93 -31.29 8.51
N SER A 270 2.11 -31.30 7.18
CA SER A 270 1.05 -31.65 6.24
C SER A 270 0.66 -33.13 6.33
N THR A 271 1.65 -34.02 6.50
CA THR A 271 1.43 -35.46 6.77
C THR A 271 0.62 -35.66 8.06
N SER A 272 0.98 -34.96 9.13
CA SER A 272 0.28 -35.05 10.41
C SER A 272 -1.13 -34.48 10.33
N PHE A 273 -1.28 -33.34 9.65
CA PHE A 273 -2.55 -32.63 9.50
C PHE A 273 -3.57 -33.42 8.69
N LEU A 274 -3.15 -34.03 7.57
CA LEU A 274 -4.02 -34.81 6.71
C LEU A 274 -4.12 -36.29 7.11
N GLY A 275 -3.23 -36.77 7.99
CA GLY A 275 -3.21 -38.17 8.41
C GLY A 275 -2.77 -39.15 7.33
N THR A 276 -1.99 -38.69 6.35
CA THR A 276 -1.57 -39.48 5.19
C THR A 276 -0.11 -39.21 4.86
N PRO A 277 0.68 -40.24 4.47
CA PRO A 277 2.05 -40.04 3.99
C PRO A 277 2.14 -39.38 2.61
N TYR A 278 0.99 -39.12 1.95
CA TYR A 278 0.93 -38.49 0.63
C TYR A 278 0.15 -37.16 0.68
N PRO A 279 0.63 -36.14 1.43
CA PRO A 279 -0.13 -34.91 1.66
C PRO A 279 -0.33 -34.03 0.42
N HIS A 280 0.31 -34.34 -0.71
CA HIS A 280 0.20 -33.61 -1.97
C HIS A 280 -0.81 -34.25 -2.94
N ALA A 281 -1.39 -35.40 -2.59
CA ALA A 281 -2.39 -36.05 -3.42
C ALA A 281 -3.63 -35.17 -3.53
N VAL A 282 -4.10 -34.93 -4.76
CA VAL A 282 -5.33 -34.18 -5.01
C VAL A 282 -6.53 -35.08 -4.73
N ASP A 283 -7.44 -34.58 -3.90
CA ASP A 283 -8.65 -35.24 -3.42
C ASP A 283 -9.80 -34.23 -3.21
N ALA A 284 -10.92 -34.70 -2.65
CA ALA A 284 -12.09 -33.86 -2.39
C ALA A 284 -11.84 -32.74 -1.35
N ASN A 285 -10.78 -32.84 -0.54
CA ASN A 285 -10.43 -31.85 0.49
C ASN A 285 -9.46 -30.79 -0.02
N THR A 286 -8.87 -30.99 -1.19
CA THR A 286 -7.75 -30.20 -1.70
C THR A 286 -8.05 -28.71 -1.77
N ASN A 287 -9.25 -28.30 -2.18
CA ASN A 287 -9.59 -26.87 -2.22
C ASN A 287 -9.70 -26.22 -0.84
N TYR A 288 -9.96 -27.00 0.21
CA TYR A 288 -9.99 -26.51 1.60
C TYR A 288 -8.59 -26.48 2.21
N THR A 289 -7.75 -27.47 1.92
CA THR A 289 -6.46 -27.67 2.59
C THR A 289 -5.27 -27.06 1.82
N GLN A 290 -5.36 -26.98 0.49
CA GLN A 290 -4.34 -26.42 -0.40
C GLN A 290 -4.98 -25.35 -1.31
N PRO A 291 -5.43 -24.21 -0.75
CA PRO A 291 -6.20 -23.20 -1.47
C PRO A 291 -5.46 -22.57 -2.67
N ALA A 292 -4.13 -22.70 -2.76
CA ALA A 292 -3.38 -22.27 -3.95
C ALA A 292 -3.73 -23.09 -5.21
N LEU A 293 -4.20 -24.33 -5.03
CA LEU A 293 -4.62 -25.24 -6.09
C LEU A 293 -6.08 -25.05 -6.51
N ALA A 294 -6.86 -24.31 -5.72
CA ALA A 294 -8.25 -24.03 -6.05
C ALA A 294 -8.35 -23.08 -7.25
N GLU A 295 -9.23 -23.40 -8.20
CA GLU A 295 -9.52 -22.53 -9.33
C GLU A 295 -10.19 -21.21 -8.87
N ALA A 296 -10.15 -20.17 -9.72
CA ALA A 296 -10.64 -18.84 -9.33
C ALA A 296 -12.13 -18.86 -8.95
N GLU A 297 -12.92 -19.63 -9.70
CA GLU A 297 -14.36 -19.80 -9.53
C GLU A 297 -14.72 -20.49 -8.20
N TRP A 298 -13.79 -21.24 -7.59
CA TRP A 298 -14.00 -21.79 -6.24
C TRP A 298 -14.25 -20.69 -5.22
N TRP A 299 -13.68 -19.51 -5.44
CA TRP A 299 -13.80 -18.38 -4.53
C TRP A 299 -15.04 -17.53 -4.81
N ASP A 300 -15.90 -17.91 -5.77
CA ASP A 300 -17.17 -17.22 -6.00
C ASP A 300 -18.12 -17.43 -4.82
N GLY A 301 -18.78 -16.36 -4.40
CA GLY A 301 -19.80 -16.43 -3.33
C GLY A 301 -19.27 -16.46 -1.90
N ILE A 302 -17.95 -16.43 -1.67
CA ILE A 302 -17.43 -16.24 -0.30
C ILE A 302 -17.95 -14.92 0.30
N PRO A 303 -18.31 -14.87 1.60
CA PRO A 303 -19.00 -13.74 2.20
C PRO A 303 -18.03 -12.64 2.63
N VAL A 304 -17.21 -12.12 1.71
CA VAL A 304 -16.27 -11.02 1.96
C VAL A 304 -15.96 -10.25 0.68
N ASP A 305 -15.87 -8.93 0.80
CA ASP A 305 -15.48 -8.05 -0.31
C ASP A 305 -13.98 -7.69 -0.26
N ASP A 306 -13.47 -7.36 0.93
CA ASP A 306 -12.10 -6.90 1.15
C ASP A 306 -11.23 -7.95 1.86
N ILE A 307 -10.08 -8.26 1.25
CA ILE A 307 -9.11 -9.25 1.72
C ILE A 307 -7.72 -8.64 1.65
N LEU A 308 -7.03 -8.56 2.78
CA LEU A 308 -5.60 -8.28 2.84
C LEU A 308 -4.83 -9.60 2.97
N ILE A 309 -3.81 -9.76 2.13
CA ILE A 309 -2.85 -10.84 2.18
C ILE A 309 -1.46 -10.22 2.30
N THR A 310 -0.70 -10.61 3.32
CA THR A 310 0.70 -10.22 3.47
C THR A 310 1.60 -11.44 3.34
N GLY A 311 2.81 -11.24 2.83
CA GLY A 311 3.86 -12.26 2.83
C GLY A 311 5.24 -11.62 2.73
N GLY A 312 6.26 -12.31 3.23
CA GLY A 312 7.65 -11.87 3.16
C GLY A 312 8.31 -12.20 1.82
N GLU A 313 9.13 -11.32 1.28
CA GLU A 313 9.93 -11.64 0.08
C GLU A 313 10.93 -12.77 0.33
N ASP A 314 11.41 -12.88 1.58
CA ASP A 314 12.41 -13.84 2.00
C ASP A 314 11.80 -15.14 2.57
N GLU A 315 10.48 -15.34 2.48
CA GLU A 315 9.81 -16.57 2.94
C GLU A 315 9.77 -17.67 1.86
N ILE A 316 9.81 -18.95 2.25
CA ILE A 316 9.75 -20.09 1.32
C ILE A 316 8.34 -20.32 0.77
N LEU A 317 7.31 -19.79 1.43
CA LEU A 317 5.90 -19.96 1.05
C LEU A 317 5.39 -18.89 0.08
N ILE A 318 6.21 -17.89 -0.27
CA ILE A 318 5.74 -16.67 -0.97
C ILE A 318 5.07 -16.96 -2.32
N ASP A 319 5.49 -18.01 -3.01
CA ASP A 319 4.89 -18.41 -4.29
C ASP A 319 3.45 -18.92 -4.11
N GLY A 320 3.19 -19.69 -3.04
CA GLY A 320 1.83 -20.11 -2.68
C GLY A 320 0.95 -18.93 -2.24
N VAL A 321 1.52 -18.00 -1.45
CA VAL A 321 0.85 -16.76 -1.04
C VAL A 321 0.42 -15.93 -2.26
N LYS A 322 1.32 -15.75 -3.22
CA LYS A 322 1.04 -15.08 -4.50
C LYS A 322 -0.02 -15.81 -5.31
N ALA A 323 0.05 -17.15 -5.38
CA ALA A 323 -0.92 -17.95 -6.12
C ALA A 323 -2.33 -17.77 -5.56
N VAL A 324 -2.53 -17.89 -4.25
CA VAL A 324 -3.84 -17.65 -3.62
C VAL A 324 -4.33 -16.23 -3.87
N ALA A 325 -3.46 -15.23 -3.74
CA ALA A 325 -3.84 -13.85 -4.02
C ALA A 325 -4.30 -13.65 -5.47
N GLU A 326 -3.61 -14.27 -6.43
CA GLU A 326 -4.02 -14.24 -7.84
C GLU A 326 -5.39 -14.91 -8.04
N ARG A 327 -5.60 -16.11 -7.47
CA ARG A 327 -6.86 -16.84 -7.55
C ARG A 327 -8.02 -16.04 -6.97
N LEU A 328 -7.84 -15.45 -5.79
CA LEU A 328 -8.84 -14.62 -5.13
C LEU A 328 -9.13 -13.31 -5.88
N SER A 329 -8.14 -12.74 -6.58
CA SER A 329 -8.29 -11.48 -7.32
C SER A 329 -9.05 -11.64 -8.63
N LYS A 330 -9.06 -12.85 -9.22
CA LYS A 330 -9.83 -13.15 -10.41
C LYS A 330 -11.32 -13.13 -10.07
N GLY A 331 -12.01 -12.05 -10.42
CA GLY A 331 -13.44 -11.86 -10.16
C GLY A 331 -13.75 -10.99 -8.93
N ARG A 332 -12.74 -10.54 -8.17
CA ARG A 332 -12.91 -9.69 -6.97
C ARG A 332 -11.96 -8.50 -6.98
N LYS A 333 -12.47 -7.31 -6.62
CA LYS A 333 -11.69 -6.06 -6.62
C LYS A 333 -11.02 -5.71 -5.28
N GLY A 334 -11.52 -6.23 -4.16
CA GLY A 334 -11.04 -5.89 -2.82
C GLY A 334 -9.86 -6.73 -2.31
N VAL A 335 -9.16 -7.47 -3.18
CA VAL A 335 -8.00 -8.30 -2.78
C VAL A 335 -6.73 -7.48 -2.89
N GLN A 336 -6.01 -7.34 -1.79
CA GLN A 336 -4.74 -6.63 -1.69
C GLN A 336 -3.65 -7.60 -1.27
N LEU A 337 -2.57 -7.66 -2.04
CA LEU A 337 -1.36 -8.41 -1.69
C LEU A 337 -0.22 -7.45 -1.39
N LEU A 338 0.38 -7.57 -0.20
CA LEU A 338 1.67 -6.98 0.12
C LEU A 338 2.73 -8.07 0.19
N VAL A 339 3.75 -7.96 -0.65
CA VAL A 339 5.00 -8.72 -0.51
C VAL A 339 6.03 -7.80 0.13
N ALA A 340 6.31 -8.01 1.42
CA ALA A 340 7.19 -7.16 2.20
C ALA A 340 8.65 -7.54 2.01
N LYS A 341 9.45 -6.58 1.60
CA LYS A 341 10.89 -6.75 1.37
C LYS A 341 11.62 -7.05 2.68
N ASP A 342 12.62 -7.94 2.63
CA ASP A 342 13.48 -8.33 3.77
C ASP A 342 12.72 -8.93 4.98
N GLU A 343 11.46 -9.34 4.79
CA GLU A 343 10.66 -10.09 5.76
C GLU A 343 10.65 -11.58 5.42
N ALA A 344 10.80 -12.42 6.45
CA ALA A 344 10.62 -13.87 6.39
C ALA A 344 9.15 -14.25 6.62
N HIS A 345 8.87 -15.55 6.74
CA HIS A 345 7.53 -16.04 7.05
C HIS A 345 7.01 -15.41 8.36
N GLU A 346 5.75 -14.98 8.39
CA GLU A 346 5.16 -14.31 9.56
C GLU A 346 6.00 -13.14 10.11
N GLY A 347 6.65 -12.36 9.23
CA GLY A 347 7.57 -11.27 9.57
C GLY A 347 7.20 -10.44 10.83
N PRO A 348 5.97 -9.91 10.95
CA PRO A 348 5.51 -9.18 12.14
C PRO A 348 5.54 -9.95 13.45
N LEU A 349 5.19 -11.24 13.42
CA LEU A 349 5.20 -12.10 14.61
C LEU A 349 6.64 -12.42 15.01
N LEU A 350 7.52 -12.66 14.04
CA LEU A 350 8.96 -12.87 14.32
C LEU A 350 9.65 -11.62 14.82
N ALA A 351 9.30 -10.44 14.30
CA ALA A 351 9.79 -9.17 14.82
C ALA A 351 9.36 -8.99 16.29
N THR A 352 8.12 -9.38 16.62
CA THR A 352 7.62 -9.40 18.01
C THR A 352 8.40 -10.37 18.89
N LEU A 353 8.67 -11.59 18.42
CA LEU A 353 9.51 -12.58 19.11
C LEU A 353 10.92 -12.02 19.39
N LEU A 354 11.47 -11.27 18.44
CA LEU A 354 12.77 -10.61 18.59
C LEU A 354 12.72 -9.38 19.49
N GLY A 355 11.54 -8.91 19.92
CA GLY A 355 11.38 -7.66 20.66
C GLY A 355 11.77 -6.42 19.85
N GLU A 356 11.59 -6.48 18.53
CA GLU A 356 11.80 -5.34 17.64
C GLU A 356 10.66 -4.32 17.82
N GLN A 357 11.00 -3.02 17.76
CA GLN A 357 10.00 -1.94 17.85
C GLN A 357 9.29 -1.72 16.52
N ASP A 358 10.05 -1.86 15.42
CA ASP A 358 9.52 -1.90 14.06
C ASP A 358 9.13 -3.34 13.74
N LEU A 359 7.84 -3.56 13.52
CA LEU A 359 7.27 -4.87 13.20
C LEU A 359 7.24 -5.15 11.69
N GLY A 360 7.75 -4.23 10.87
CA GLY A 360 7.85 -4.39 9.42
C GLY A 360 6.65 -3.86 8.64
N ALA A 361 6.82 -3.81 7.32
CA ALA A 361 5.83 -3.30 6.38
C ALA A 361 4.53 -4.10 6.39
N SER A 362 4.60 -5.41 6.64
CA SER A 362 3.39 -6.24 6.80
C SER A 362 2.54 -5.76 7.99
N ALA A 363 3.17 -5.44 9.13
CA ALA A 363 2.45 -4.94 10.31
C ALA A 363 1.82 -3.56 10.05
N ASP A 364 2.55 -2.67 9.40
CA ASP A 364 2.06 -1.33 9.04
C ASP A 364 0.86 -1.40 8.09
N MET A 365 0.89 -2.32 7.12
CA MET A 365 -0.22 -2.54 6.20
C MET A 365 -1.44 -3.12 6.91
N ILE A 366 -1.23 -4.09 7.81
CA ILE A 366 -2.31 -4.66 8.63
C ILE A 366 -2.94 -3.58 9.51
N LYS A 367 -2.13 -2.73 10.15
CA LYS A 367 -2.63 -1.60 10.94
C LYS A 367 -3.43 -0.64 10.08
N SER A 368 -2.92 -0.28 8.91
CA SER A 368 -3.58 0.64 7.97
C SER A 368 -4.92 0.09 7.48
N TYR A 369 -4.96 -1.21 7.15
CA TYR A 369 -6.18 -1.92 6.76
C TYR A 369 -7.22 -1.93 7.88
N GLN A 370 -6.79 -2.16 9.12
CA GLN A 370 -7.66 -2.11 10.30
C GLN A 370 -8.21 -0.70 10.53
N VAL A 371 -7.38 0.35 10.49
CA VAL A 371 -7.85 1.74 10.60
C VAL A 371 -8.86 2.07 9.51
N TYR A 372 -8.63 1.61 8.28
CA TYR A 372 -9.56 1.78 7.18
C TYR A 372 -10.92 1.14 7.49
N HIS A 373 -10.97 -0.14 7.85
CA HIS A 373 -12.23 -0.85 8.09
C HIS A 373 -12.95 -0.40 9.37
N TYR A 374 -12.20 0.03 10.38
CA TYR A 374 -12.78 0.37 11.68
C TYR A 374 -13.23 1.82 11.76
N PHE A 375 -12.54 2.74 11.12
CA PHE A 375 -12.88 4.16 11.25
C PHE A 375 -13.30 4.78 9.93
N ILE A 376 -12.54 4.55 8.87
CA ILE A 376 -12.75 5.25 7.59
C ILE A 376 -13.97 4.68 6.86
N TYR A 377 -14.01 3.37 6.61
CA TYR A 377 -15.05 2.69 5.83
C TYR A 377 -16.47 2.95 6.36
N PRO A 378 -16.75 2.83 7.68
CA PRO A 378 -18.08 3.11 8.22
C PRO A 378 -18.51 4.58 8.13
N LEU A 379 -17.58 5.53 7.99
CA LEU A 379 -17.91 6.95 7.79
C LEU A 379 -18.39 7.24 6.35
N TYR A 380 -17.95 6.45 5.36
CA TYR A 380 -18.31 6.63 3.95
C TYR A 380 -19.50 5.76 3.51
N TYR A 381 -19.75 4.62 4.16
CA TYR A 381 -20.79 3.66 3.73
C TYR A 381 -22.26 4.08 3.96
N PRO A 382 -22.66 4.77 5.06
CA PRO A 382 -24.06 5.16 5.24
C PRO A 382 -24.49 6.30 4.29
N ALA A 383 -23.56 7.03 3.67
CA ALA A 383 -23.89 8.12 2.72
C ALA A 383 -24.38 7.61 1.35
N ILE A 384 -24.03 6.39 0.96
CA ILE A 384 -24.33 5.87 -0.38
C ILE A 384 -25.63 5.05 -0.39
N HIS A 385 -25.95 4.34 0.69
CA HIS A 385 -27.13 3.46 0.70
C HIS A 385 -28.48 4.18 0.82
N MET A 386 -28.53 5.42 1.31
CA MET A 386 -29.78 6.20 1.34
C MET A 386 -30.14 6.77 -0.05
N SER A 387 -29.20 6.79 -0.99
CA SER A 387 -29.41 7.33 -2.35
C SER A 387 -29.71 6.25 -3.40
N TYR A 388 -29.41 4.98 -3.14
CA TYR A 388 -29.51 3.89 -4.13
C TYR A 388 -30.79 3.05 -4.09
N VAL A 389 -31.64 3.18 -3.06
CA VAL A 389 -32.90 2.40 -2.96
C VAL A 389 -34.01 2.95 -3.89
N VAL A 390 -33.84 4.12 -4.51
CA VAL A 390 -34.88 4.72 -5.38
C VAL A 390 -34.62 4.48 -6.88
N ALA A 391 -33.42 4.07 -7.30
CA ALA A 391 -33.04 4.07 -8.72
C ALA A 391 -32.28 2.82 -9.16
N SER A 392 -32.94 1.66 -9.24
CA SER A 392 -32.49 0.55 -10.11
C SER A 392 -33.53 -0.55 -10.26
N ARG A 393 -34.63 -0.25 -10.96
CA ARG A 393 -35.33 -1.25 -11.77
C ARG A 393 -35.03 -0.94 -13.22
N SER A 394 -34.00 -1.57 -13.80
CA SER A 394 -33.96 -2.05 -15.19
C SER A 394 -32.53 -2.27 -15.70
N LEU A 395 -32.31 -3.51 -16.17
CA LEU A 395 -31.42 -3.91 -17.29
C LEU A 395 -29.95 -4.33 -16.98
N LEU A 396 -29.79 -5.65 -16.93
CA LEU A 396 -28.68 -6.48 -17.45
C LEU A 396 -29.04 -6.96 -18.88
N PRO A 397 -28.23 -7.75 -19.64
CA PRO A 397 -26.78 -8.07 -19.63
C PRO A 397 -26.13 -8.17 -21.04
N LEU A 398 -24.83 -8.51 -21.13
CA LEU A 398 -24.17 -9.51 -22.05
C LEU A 398 -22.64 -9.21 -22.12
N GLN A 399 -21.73 -9.98 -21.48
CA GLN A 399 -21.04 -11.22 -21.95
C GLN A 399 -20.29 -11.08 -23.31
N ARG A 400 -19.18 -11.74 -23.65
CA ARG A 400 -18.03 -12.51 -23.07
C ARG A 400 -17.16 -12.91 -24.31
N ARG A 401 -15.95 -13.49 -24.11
CA ARG A 401 -15.05 -14.24 -25.06
C ARG A 401 -13.92 -13.43 -25.74
N LEU A 402 -12.68 -13.91 -25.98
CA LEU A 402 -12.05 -15.25 -26.07
C LEU A 402 -10.49 -15.10 -25.97
N VAL A 403 -9.83 -15.62 -24.93
CA VAL A 403 -8.74 -16.64 -24.83
C VAL A 403 -8.19 -17.27 -26.14
N LEU A 404 -6.86 -17.24 -26.34
CA LEU A 404 -5.89 -18.39 -26.46
C LEU A 404 -4.67 -18.10 -27.37
N ALA A 405 -3.48 -18.52 -26.88
CA ALA A 405 -2.43 -19.30 -27.56
C ALA A 405 -0.97 -18.76 -27.56
N ASN A 406 -0.16 -19.41 -26.70
CA ASN A 406 1.27 -19.74 -26.69
C ASN A 406 2.16 -19.49 -27.94
N ASN A 407 3.41 -19.04 -27.72
CA ASN A 407 4.64 -19.87 -27.79
C ASN A 407 5.94 -19.02 -27.69
N THR A 408 6.88 -19.50 -26.88
CA THR A 408 8.30 -19.12 -26.76
C THR A 408 9.14 -19.64 -27.96
N PRO A 409 10.32 -19.08 -28.31
CA PRO A 409 11.59 -19.45 -27.65
C PRO A 409 12.72 -18.37 -27.54
N THR A 410 13.38 -18.38 -26.38
CA THR A 410 14.84 -18.38 -26.07
C THR A 410 15.94 -17.56 -26.80
N ILE A 411 16.85 -17.02 -25.95
CA ILE A 411 18.33 -16.79 -26.08
C ILE A 411 18.82 -15.50 -26.77
N SER A 412 19.43 -14.57 -26.01
CA SER A 412 20.90 -14.45 -25.94
C SER A 412 21.37 -13.26 -25.07
N ILE A 413 22.52 -13.50 -24.45
CA ILE A 413 23.30 -12.71 -23.49
C ILE A 413 24.14 -11.67 -24.24
N PHE A 414 24.29 -10.44 -23.71
CA PHE A 414 25.53 -9.68 -23.90
C PHE A 414 25.88 -8.79 -22.70
N ALA A 415 27.11 -8.98 -22.22
CA ALA A 415 27.79 -8.24 -21.17
C ALA A 415 28.65 -7.11 -21.76
N HIS A 416 28.71 -5.95 -21.08
CA HIS A 416 29.79 -4.97 -21.22
C HIS A 416 30.08 -4.35 -19.84
N LYS A 417 31.21 -4.71 -19.21
CA LYS A 417 32.52 -4.05 -19.24
C LYS A 417 32.53 -2.63 -18.64
N LEU A 418 32.95 -2.57 -17.37
CA LEU A 418 33.49 -1.40 -16.67
C LEU A 418 35.00 -1.25 -16.92
N PRO A 419 35.53 -0.03 -16.84
CA PRO A 419 36.75 0.28 -16.10
C PRO A 419 36.42 1.35 -15.02
N GLY A 420 36.85 1.30 -13.76
CA GLY A 420 38.17 0.97 -13.26
C GLY A 420 38.88 2.27 -12.82
N ARG A 421 38.82 2.63 -11.52
CA ARG A 421 39.88 3.38 -10.83
C ARG A 421 39.70 3.35 -9.31
N ARG A 422 40.73 2.83 -8.63
CA ARG A 422 40.96 2.84 -7.18
C ARG A 422 41.44 4.23 -6.75
N LEU A 423 41.09 4.63 -5.54
CA LEU A 423 41.93 5.47 -4.69
C LEU A 423 41.83 4.98 -3.24
N ILE A 424 42.99 4.70 -2.67
CA ILE A 424 43.23 4.29 -1.28
C ILE A 424 43.47 5.58 -0.49
N SER A 425 42.85 5.73 0.68
CA SER A 425 43.37 6.58 1.75
C SER A 425 43.05 5.97 3.11
N SER A 426 44.01 6.08 4.02
CA SER A 426 44.19 5.34 5.26
C SER A 426 43.52 6.00 6.49
N MET A 427 42.93 5.14 7.32
CA MET A 427 42.87 5.11 8.80
C MET A 427 42.95 6.40 9.65
N ALA A 428 41.93 6.58 10.50
CA ALA A 428 42.09 6.86 11.94
C ALA A 428 40.79 6.50 12.69
N GLY A 429 40.88 5.68 13.73
CA GLY A 429 39.74 5.23 14.54
C GLY A 429 39.43 6.14 15.73
N THR A 430 38.17 6.08 16.20
CA THR A 430 37.76 6.43 17.58
C THR A 430 36.53 5.58 17.95
N MET A 431 36.56 4.96 19.15
CA MET A 431 35.47 4.15 19.73
C MET A 431 34.21 5.00 20.06
N ARG A 432 33.00 4.40 19.96
CA ARG A 432 31.75 4.71 20.70
C ARG A 432 30.67 3.63 20.37
N THR A 433 30.24 2.81 21.33
CA THR A 433 28.97 2.89 22.12
C THR A 433 27.69 2.98 21.27
N ASP A 434 26.80 1.98 21.40
CA ASP A 434 25.43 1.88 20.89
C ASP A 434 25.06 2.65 19.61
N GLY A 435 25.16 1.93 18.48
CA GLY A 435 24.34 2.04 17.27
C GLY A 435 24.06 3.44 16.70
N ASP A 436 24.66 3.73 15.55
CA ASP A 436 24.37 4.86 14.66
C ASP A 436 22.87 4.95 14.24
N LEU A 437 22.04 5.50 15.13
CA LEU A 437 20.59 5.73 14.99
C LEU A 437 20.21 6.49 13.71
N ASN A 438 21.13 7.28 13.16
CA ASN A 438 20.89 8.14 12.01
C ASN A 438 21.38 7.52 10.69
N ASN A 439 21.88 6.28 10.73
CA ASN A 439 22.46 5.61 9.57
C ASN A 439 23.50 6.50 8.86
N THR A 440 24.31 7.25 9.63
CA THR A 440 25.36 8.13 9.11
C THR A 440 26.38 7.35 8.29
N SER A 441 26.56 6.06 8.54
CA SER A 441 27.36 5.15 7.71
C SER A 441 26.81 4.92 6.29
N ALA A 442 25.50 5.10 6.05
CA ALA A 442 24.89 5.10 4.72
C ALA A 442 24.57 6.52 4.19
N ALA A 443 24.92 7.56 4.95
CA ALA A 443 24.75 8.93 4.50
C ALA A 443 25.61 9.14 3.25
N ARG A 444 24.95 9.46 2.13
CA ARG A 444 25.66 9.90 0.93
C ARG A 444 26.44 11.16 1.28
N GLN A 445 27.62 11.31 0.70
CA GLN A 445 28.39 12.54 0.83
C GLN A 445 27.51 13.72 0.41
N VAL A 446 27.20 14.60 1.36
CA VAL A 446 26.39 15.79 1.11
C VAL A 446 27.31 16.83 0.49
N THR A 447 27.22 17.00 -0.83
CA THR A 447 27.85 18.15 -1.49
C THR A 447 27.07 19.40 -1.09
N ARG A 448 27.71 20.29 -0.34
CA ARG A 448 27.17 21.63 -0.09
C ARG A 448 27.40 22.46 -1.35
N LEU A 449 26.34 23.08 -1.84
CA LEU A 449 26.43 24.09 -2.89
C LEU A 449 26.62 25.43 -2.20
N ASP A 450 27.69 26.14 -2.57
CA ASP A 450 27.95 27.48 -2.07
C ASP A 450 26.99 28.48 -2.71
N VAL A 451 26.59 29.49 -1.95
CA VAL A 451 25.77 30.61 -2.43
C VAL A 451 26.58 31.39 -3.46
N ASP A 452 25.99 31.58 -4.65
CA ASP A 452 26.56 32.44 -5.68
C ASP A 452 26.23 33.92 -5.38
N PRO A 453 27.21 34.76 -5.01
CA PRO A 453 26.94 36.15 -4.64
C PRO A 453 26.27 36.96 -5.77
N ALA A 454 26.46 36.59 -7.03
CA ALA A 454 25.83 37.27 -8.17
C ALA A 454 24.32 37.03 -8.27
N TYR A 455 23.84 35.95 -7.65
CA TYR A 455 22.42 35.57 -7.63
C TYR A 455 21.77 35.71 -6.26
N SER A 456 22.55 36.03 -5.23
CA SER A 456 22.02 36.18 -3.88
C SER A 456 21.00 37.32 -3.82
N TYR A 457 19.83 37.01 -3.28
CA TYR A 457 18.65 37.87 -3.22
C TYR A 457 18.14 38.42 -4.57
N ARG A 458 18.69 37.99 -5.71
CA ARG A 458 18.31 38.47 -7.04
C ARG A 458 16.86 38.06 -7.38
N SER A 459 16.15 38.95 -8.07
CA SER A 459 14.82 38.68 -8.63
C SER A 459 14.92 38.54 -10.14
N LEU A 460 14.24 37.53 -10.69
CA LEU A 460 14.09 37.29 -12.12
C LEU A 460 12.65 37.58 -12.59
N ALA A 461 11.84 38.18 -11.73
CA ALA A 461 10.47 38.59 -12.01
C ALA A 461 10.40 39.54 -13.22
N LEU A 462 9.33 39.42 -14.00
CA LEU A 462 9.05 40.37 -15.08
C LEU A 462 8.74 41.75 -14.49
N SER A 463 9.39 42.78 -15.04
CA SER A 463 8.99 44.16 -14.79
C SER A 463 7.63 44.44 -15.47
N GLU A 464 6.96 45.52 -15.04
CA GLU A 464 5.69 45.90 -15.64
C GLU A 464 5.78 46.21 -17.15
N ALA A 465 6.93 46.68 -17.62
CA ALA A 465 7.17 46.93 -19.04
C ALA A 465 7.42 45.66 -19.87
N GLU A 466 7.92 44.59 -19.25
CA GLU A 466 8.18 43.30 -19.90
C GLU A 466 6.97 42.36 -19.82
N ASP A 467 5.97 42.72 -19.02
CA ASP A 467 4.81 41.91 -18.73
C ASP A 467 3.61 42.30 -19.60
N ASP A 468 2.99 41.34 -20.27
CA ASP A 468 1.80 41.59 -21.08
C ASP A 468 0.65 42.11 -20.20
N GLU A 469 0.13 43.29 -20.52
CA GLU A 469 -0.86 43.99 -19.69
C GLU A 469 -2.14 43.16 -19.46
N LEU A 470 -2.59 42.44 -20.49
CA LEU A 470 -3.80 41.61 -20.40
C LEU A 470 -3.57 40.39 -19.52
N ILE A 471 -2.45 39.69 -19.69
CA ILE A 471 -2.07 38.55 -18.86
C ILE A 471 -1.86 38.97 -17.40
N ARG A 472 -1.16 40.08 -17.19
CA ARG A 472 -0.88 40.65 -15.86
C ARG A 472 -2.19 40.94 -15.12
N LYS A 473 -3.13 41.60 -15.79
CA LYS A 473 -4.44 41.94 -15.22
C LYS A 473 -5.30 40.70 -14.97
N ALA A 474 -5.32 39.74 -15.89
CA ALA A 474 -6.20 38.59 -15.81
C ALA A 474 -5.73 37.51 -14.83
N TYR A 475 -4.42 37.23 -14.79
CA TYR A 475 -3.89 36.02 -14.15
C TYR A 475 -2.90 36.27 -13.02
N ARG A 476 -2.52 37.53 -12.75
CA ARG A 476 -1.52 37.87 -11.72
C ARG A 476 -2.05 38.78 -10.61
N PRO A 477 -3.20 38.44 -9.98
CA PRO A 477 -3.76 39.21 -8.86
C PRO A 477 -2.88 39.16 -7.59
N PHE A 478 -1.84 38.32 -7.58
CA PHE A 478 -0.89 38.19 -6.49
C PHE A 478 0.20 39.28 -6.49
N LEU A 479 0.34 40.06 -7.55
CA LEU A 479 1.38 41.08 -7.64
C LEU A 479 1.13 42.22 -6.67
N LEU A 480 2.20 42.66 -6.01
CA LEU A 480 2.17 43.77 -5.06
C LEU A 480 2.76 45.00 -5.73
N SER A 481 2.53 46.19 -5.15
CA SER A 481 3.20 47.41 -5.63
C SER A 481 4.73 47.26 -5.54
N PRO A 482 5.51 47.98 -6.36
CA PRO A 482 6.97 47.93 -6.30
C PRO A 482 7.53 48.25 -4.90
N GLU A 483 6.92 49.20 -4.19
CA GLU A 483 7.32 49.61 -2.85
C GLU A 483 7.17 48.47 -1.84
N VAL A 484 6.01 47.80 -1.86
CA VAL A 484 5.74 46.64 -1.00
C VAL A 484 6.66 45.48 -1.38
N THR A 485 6.80 45.21 -2.68
CA THR A 485 7.64 44.10 -3.18
C THR A 485 9.10 44.25 -2.73
N SER A 486 9.65 45.47 -2.75
CA SER A 486 11.04 45.73 -2.37
C SER A 486 11.33 45.37 -0.91
N SER A 487 10.37 45.61 -0.01
CA SER A 487 10.51 45.42 1.43
C SER A 487 9.92 44.10 1.94
N ASP A 488 9.25 43.35 1.07
CA ASP A 488 8.57 42.11 1.37
C ASP A 488 9.51 41.02 1.91
N TRP A 489 8.95 40.05 2.61
CA TRP A 489 9.72 38.91 3.06
C TRP A 489 10.21 38.00 1.94
N ILE A 490 9.48 37.92 0.82
CA ILE A 490 9.89 37.10 -0.33
C ILE A 490 11.12 37.69 -1.00
N SER A 491 11.29 39.02 -1.04
CA SER A 491 12.51 39.65 -1.62
C SER A 491 13.77 39.35 -0.79
N LYS A 492 13.61 38.96 0.47
CA LYS A 492 14.69 38.65 1.43
C LYS A 492 15.05 37.16 1.46
N LEU A 493 14.44 36.30 0.65
CA LEU A 493 14.83 34.89 0.60
C LEU A 493 16.14 34.73 -0.17
N GLU A 494 17.06 33.95 0.40
CA GLU A 494 18.22 33.44 -0.31
C GLU A 494 17.75 32.29 -1.22
N LEU A 495 17.81 32.48 -2.54
CA LEU A 495 17.41 31.49 -3.54
C LEU A 495 18.44 31.42 -4.69
N SER A 496 19.71 31.72 -4.42
CA SER A 496 20.76 31.90 -5.44
C SER A 496 20.90 30.70 -6.38
N THR A 497 20.91 29.49 -5.82
CA THR A 497 21.10 28.25 -6.60
C THR A 497 19.98 28.04 -7.62
N VAL A 498 18.72 28.15 -7.19
CA VAL A 498 17.58 27.95 -8.09
C VAL A 498 17.37 29.12 -9.03
N ALA A 499 17.68 30.36 -8.61
CA ALA A 499 17.62 31.54 -9.46
C ALA A 499 18.63 31.43 -10.61
N LYS A 500 19.87 31.03 -10.31
CA LYS A 500 20.88 30.75 -11.33
C LYS A 500 20.41 29.68 -12.32
N LEU A 501 19.91 28.56 -11.81
CA LEU A 501 19.39 27.48 -12.65
C LEU A 501 18.26 27.96 -13.58
N ALA A 502 17.34 28.79 -13.07
CA ALA A 502 16.23 29.32 -13.85
C ALA A 502 16.68 30.34 -14.91
N GLU A 503 17.64 31.22 -14.60
CA GLU A 503 18.20 32.14 -15.59
C GLU A 503 18.98 31.40 -16.68
N GLU A 504 19.78 30.39 -16.32
CA GLU A 504 20.51 29.55 -17.28
C GLU A 504 19.56 28.78 -18.21
N ASP A 505 18.46 28.23 -17.67
CA ASP A 505 17.43 27.57 -18.48
C ASP A 505 16.74 28.56 -19.44
N PHE A 506 16.41 29.76 -18.95
CA PHE A 506 15.82 30.81 -19.77
C PHE A 506 16.76 31.27 -20.89
N GLN A 507 18.04 31.51 -20.59
CA GLN A 507 19.04 31.89 -21.59
C GLN A 507 19.23 30.80 -22.65
N LYS A 508 19.14 29.53 -22.26
CA LYS A 508 19.29 28.39 -23.16
C LYS A 508 18.08 28.19 -24.08
N ASN A 509 16.88 28.29 -23.54
CA ASN A 509 15.65 27.92 -24.25
C ASN A 509 14.88 29.13 -24.82
N GLY A 510 15.16 30.35 -24.34
CA GLY A 510 14.43 31.56 -24.69
C GLY A 510 13.01 31.64 -24.11
N GLU A 511 12.60 30.69 -23.28
CA GLU A 511 11.26 30.62 -22.69
C GLU A 511 11.31 30.44 -21.17
N ARG A 512 10.45 31.17 -20.46
CA ARG A 512 10.25 30.99 -19.02
C ARG A 512 9.44 29.73 -18.74
N LEU A 513 9.63 29.15 -17.56
CA LEU A 513 8.77 28.05 -17.09
C LEU A 513 7.34 28.54 -16.91
N LYS A 514 6.39 27.83 -17.52
CA LYS A 514 4.97 28.18 -17.51
C LYS A 514 4.27 27.44 -16.38
N VAL A 515 3.74 28.16 -15.40
CA VAL A 515 3.16 27.57 -14.19
C VAL A 515 1.70 27.96 -14.03
N LEU A 516 0.81 26.96 -14.05
CA LEU A 516 -0.60 27.15 -13.71
C LEU A 516 -0.83 26.90 -12.22
N VAL A 517 -1.49 27.84 -11.55
CA VAL A 517 -1.85 27.73 -10.14
C VAL A 517 -3.35 27.65 -9.97
N LEU A 518 -3.81 26.60 -9.27
CA LEU A 518 -5.22 26.35 -8.95
C LEU A 518 -5.42 26.43 -7.44
N TYR A 519 -6.56 26.98 -7.01
CA TYR A 519 -6.91 27.07 -5.59
C TYR A 519 -8.35 26.62 -5.29
N GLY A 520 -8.59 26.17 -4.06
CA GLY A 520 -9.79 25.40 -3.69
C GLY A 520 -10.83 26.13 -2.84
N SER A 521 -11.02 27.45 -2.96
CA SER A 521 -12.08 28.13 -2.20
C SER A 521 -12.41 29.50 -2.77
N LEU A 522 -13.70 29.75 -2.97
CA LEU A 522 -14.29 31.00 -3.45
C LEU A 522 -14.67 31.97 -2.31
N ARG A 523 -14.33 31.65 -1.05
CA ARG A 523 -14.61 32.55 0.08
C ARG A 523 -13.94 33.91 -0.15
N LYS A 524 -14.59 34.99 0.30
CA LYS A 524 -14.04 36.36 0.26
C LYS A 524 -12.61 36.39 0.82
N ARG A 525 -12.41 35.79 2.00
CA ARG A 525 -11.10 35.49 2.58
C ARG A 525 -10.81 33.99 2.49
N SER A 526 -10.00 33.61 1.51
CA SER A 526 -9.70 32.21 1.20
C SER A 526 -8.24 31.90 1.49
N PHE A 527 -7.95 31.17 2.57
CA PHE A 527 -6.55 30.84 2.94
C PHE A 527 -5.83 29.96 1.91
N SER A 528 -6.56 29.13 1.14
CA SER A 528 -5.96 28.37 0.03
C SER A 528 -5.57 29.31 -1.11
N ARG A 529 -6.35 30.36 -1.39
CA ARG A 529 -5.98 31.41 -2.35
C ARG A 529 -4.79 32.24 -1.86
N LEU A 530 -4.79 32.65 -0.59
CA LEU A 530 -3.65 33.39 0.00
C LEU A 530 -2.35 32.57 -0.07
N LEU A 531 -2.39 31.29 0.31
CA LEU A 531 -1.24 30.40 0.21
C LEU A 531 -0.79 30.20 -1.25
N ALA A 532 -1.75 30.07 -2.19
CA ALA A 532 -1.46 30.02 -3.62
C ALA A 532 -0.74 31.29 -4.10
N PHE A 533 -1.14 32.47 -3.61
CA PHE A 533 -0.49 33.73 -4.00
C PHE A 533 0.93 33.85 -3.44
N GLU A 534 1.21 33.37 -2.23
CA GLU A 534 2.58 33.30 -1.72
C GLU A 534 3.46 32.37 -2.59
N ALA A 535 2.92 31.21 -2.99
CA ALA A 535 3.59 30.33 -3.94
C ALA A 535 3.85 31.03 -5.29
N CYS A 536 2.87 31.76 -5.82
CA CYS A 536 3.00 32.52 -7.06
C CYS A 536 4.10 33.58 -6.99
N ARG A 537 4.17 34.34 -5.89
CA ARG A 537 5.19 35.39 -5.69
C ARG A 537 6.60 34.80 -5.64
N ILE A 538 6.78 33.65 -4.99
CA ILE A 538 8.06 32.94 -4.96
C ILE A 538 8.45 32.51 -6.38
N LEU A 539 7.55 31.83 -7.10
CA LEU A 539 7.80 31.36 -8.47
C LEU A 539 8.04 32.50 -9.46
N PHE A 540 7.28 33.58 -9.34
CA PHE A 540 7.43 34.77 -10.17
C PHE A 540 8.80 35.43 -9.93
N ARG A 541 9.24 35.53 -8.66
CA ARG A 541 10.60 35.98 -8.31
C ARG A 541 11.68 35.08 -8.90
N LEU A 542 11.44 33.77 -8.99
CA LEU A 542 12.33 32.81 -9.66
C LEU A 542 12.26 32.87 -11.19
N GLY A 543 11.47 33.77 -11.76
CA GLY A 543 11.42 34.03 -13.20
C GLY A 543 10.45 33.14 -13.98
N CYS A 544 9.55 32.44 -13.30
CA CYS A 544 8.47 31.70 -13.97
C CYS A 544 7.41 32.65 -14.54
N ASP A 545 6.79 32.29 -15.68
CA ASP A 545 5.50 32.86 -16.10
C ASP A 545 4.41 32.14 -15.30
N VAL A 546 3.83 32.83 -14.32
CA VAL A 546 2.84 32.26 -13.40
C VAL A 546 1.46 32.80 -13.74
N ARG A 547 0.48 31.91 -13.87
CA ARG A 547 -0.92 32.27 -14.11
C ARG A 547 -1.82 31.57 -13.09
N VAL A 548 -2.60 32.35 -12.36
CA VAL A 548 -3.61 31.83 -11.42
C VAL A 548 -4.95 31.78 -12.11
N PHE A 549 -5.58 30.61 -12.14
CA PHE A 549 -6.95 30.49 -12.63
C PHE A 549 -7.94 30.90 -11.54
N ASP A 550 -8.87 31.80 -11.87
CA ASP A 550 -10.02 32.11 -11.02
C ASP A 550 -11.17 31.14 -11.32
N PRO A 551 -11.58 30.25 -10.39
CA PRO A 551 -12.66 29.31 -10.62
C PRO A 551 -14.06 29.92 -10.47
N ALA A 552 -14.19 31.22 -10.19
CA ALA A 552 -15.48 31.88 -10.17
C ALA A 552 -16.19 31.74 -11.54
N GLY A 553 -17.44 31.32 -11.53
CA GLY A 553 -18.22 31.06 -12.75
C GLY A 553 -17.85 29.77 -13.50
N LEU A 554 -16.95 28.93 -12.98
CA LEU A 554 -16.72 27.61 -13.55
C LEU A 554 -17.93 26.69 -13.25
N PRO A 555 -18.64 26.19 -14.27
CA PRO A 555 -19.81 25.32 -14.08
C PRO A 555 -19.39 23.98 -13.46
N VAL A 556 -20.33 23.27 -12.83
CA VAL A 556 -20.08 21.90 -12.37
C VAL A 556 -19.86 20.98 -13.58
N LYS A 557 -18.92 20.05 -13.50
CA LYS A 557 -18.67 19.08 -14.58
C LYS A 557 -19.97 18.39 -15.00
N ASP A 558 -20.19 18.36 -16.32
CA ASP A 558 -21.36 17.77 -17.00
C ASP A 558 -22.68 18.56 -16.91
N ASP A 559 -22.69 19.74 -16.30
CA ASP A 559 -23.86 20.63 -16.25
C ASP A 559 -24.06 21.46 -17.52
N VAL A 560 -22.97 21.74 -18.26
CA VAL A 560 -22.99 22.52 -19.51
C VAL A 560 -22.07 21.91 -20.57
N ASN A 561 -22.24 22.35 -21.83
CA ASN A 561 -21.34 21.98 -22.93
C ASN A 561 -19.89 22.39 -22.61
N HIS A 562 -18.95 21.60 -23.12
CA HIS A 562 -17.51 21.81 -23.00
C HIS A 562 -17.03 23.16 -23.55
N ASP A 563 -17.82 23.85 -24.37
CA ASP A 563 -17.50 25.16 -24.97
C ASP A 563 -17.66 26.35 -24.01
N HIS A 564 -18.06 26.13 -22.75
CA HIS A 564 -18.15 27.20 -21.77
C HIS A 564 -16.81 27.95 -21.59
N HIS A 565 -16.83 29.28 -21.62
CA HIS A 565 -15.62 30.11 -21.66
C HIS A 565 -14.62 29.80 -20.52
N LYS A 566 -15.09 29.64 -19.27
CA LYS A 566 -14.23 29.24 -18.13
C LYS A 566 -13.63 27.84 -18.27
N VAL A 567 -14.32 26.92 -18.94
CA VAL A 567 -13.82 25.56 -19.19
C VAL A 567 -12.71 25.60 -20.24
N GLN A 568 -12.91 26.36 -21.31
CA GLN A 568 -11.89 26.57 -22.34
C GLN A 568 -10.65 27.27 -21.76
N GLU A 569 -10.86 28.36 -21.01
CA GLU A 569 -9.78 29.06 -20.30
C GLU A 569 -8.95 28.12 -19.42
N LEU A 570 -9.59 27.30 -18.58
CA LEU A 570 -8.90 26.34 -17.72
C LEU A 570 -8.10 25.29 -18.52
N ARG A 571 -8.68 24.76 -19.59
CA ARG A 571 -8.03 23.77 -20.46
C ARG A 571 -6.85 24.37 -21.21
N ASP A 572 -7.00 25.59 -21.71
CA ASP A 572 -5.95 26.31 -22.43
C ASP A 572 -4.78 26.64 -21.49
N LEU A 573 -5.07 27.07 -20.26
CA LEU A 573 -4.05 27.26 -19.23
C LEU A 573 -3.34 25.94 -18.87
N SER A 574 -4.08 24.85 -18.70
CA SER A 574 -3.46 23.54 -18.43
C SER A 574 -2.56 23.12 -19.58
N ARG A 575 -3.01 23.28 -20.83
CA ARG A 575 -2.24 22.96 -22.04
C ARG A 575 -0.99 23.82 -22.16
N TRP A 576 -1.08 25.11 -21.85
CA TRP A 576 0.00 26.08 -21.87
C TRP A 576 1.11 25.79 -20.85
N SER A 577 0.76 25.21 -19.71
CA SER A 577 1.70 25.01 -18.59
C SER A 577 2.80 23.98 -18.86
N ASP A 578 3.94 24.14 -18.20
CA ASP A 578 5.00 23.13 -18.02
C ASP A 578 4.81 22.35 -16.70
N GLY A 579 4.12 22.95 -15.73
CA GLY A 579 3.79 22.34 -14.45
C GLY A 579 2.69 23.11 -13.70
N HIS A 580 2.12 22.48 -12.68
CA HIS A 580 1.04 23.05 -11.87
C HIS A 580 1.43 23.24 -10.40
N VAL A 581 0.77 24.17 -9.73
CA VAL A 581 0.66 24.22 -8.26
C VAL A 581 -0.81 24.09 -7.87
N TRP A 582 -1.13 23.10 -7.03
CA TRP A 582 -2.48 22.80 -6.59
C TRP A 582 -2.64 23.08 -5.10
N VAL A 583 -3.50 24.03 -4.74
CA VAL A 583 -3.72 24.44 -3.35
C VAL A 583 -5.18 24.25 -2.93
N SER A 584 -5.49 23.16 -2.24
CA SER A 584 -6.85 22.94 -1.72
C SER A 584 -6.97 23.35 -0.26
N ALA A 585 -8.12 23.91 0.14
CA ALA A 585 -8.49 23.86 1.55
C ALA A 585 -8.91 22.43 1.92
N GLU A 586 -8.86 22.11 3.20
CA GLU A 586 -9.51 20.92 3.73
C GLU A 586 -10.92 21.28 4.23
N GLN A 587 -11.92 20.62 3.66
CA GLN A 587 -13.31 20.76 4.04
C GLN A 587 -13.88 19.38 4.36
N HIS A 588 -14.43 19.22 5.56
CA HIS A 588 -14.91 17.93 6.08
C HIS A 588 -13.87 16.80 5.95
N GLY A 589 -12.60 17.12 6.19
CA GLY A 589 -11.50 16.15 6.16
C GLY A 589 -11.02 15.76 4.76
N ASN A 590 -11.45 16.44 3.69
CA ASN A 590 -11.08 16.12 2.30
C ASN A 590 -10.82 17.39 1.45
N LEU A 591 -10.35 17.22 0.21
CA LEU A 591 -10.21 18.32 -0.75
C LEU A 591 -11.59 18.92 -1.11
N THR A 592 -11.59 20.21 -1.46
CA THR A 592 -12.87 20.92 -1.70
C THR A 592 -13.51 20.54 -3.04
N ALA A 593 -14.84 20.62 -3.11
CA ALA A 593 -15.57 20.48 -4.37
C ALA A 593 -15.15 21.52 -5.42
N VAL A 594 -14.87 22.76 -4.99
CA VAL A 594 -14.34 23.83 -5.86
C VAL A 594 -13.04 23.39 -6.53
N PHE A 595 -12.14 22.77 -5.77
CA PHE A 595 -10.89 22.26 -6.33
C PHE A 595 -11.12 21.08 -7.25
N LYS A 596 -11.89 20.09 -6.79
CA LYS A 596 -12.16 18.86 -7.55
C LYS A 596 -12.81 19.15 -8.91
N ASN A 597 -13.76 20.08 -8.93
CA ASN A 597 -14.46 20.50 -10.16
C ASN A 597 -13.49 21.05 -11.22
N GLN A 598 -12.46 21.81 -10.83
CA GLN A 598 -11.43 22.27 -11.76
C GLN A 598 -10.69 21.09 -12.40
N ILE A 599 -10.27 20.10 -11.59
CA ILE A 599 -9.55 18.92 -12.11
C ILE A 599 -10.45 18.09 -13.02
N ASP A 600 -11.73 17.94 -12.69
CA ASP A 600 -12.70 17.17 -13.49
C ASP A 600 -12.94 17.76 -14.88
N TRP A 601 -12.73 19.06 -15.06
CA TRP A 601 -12.80 19.72 -16.36
C TRP A 601 -11.57 19.51 -17.23
N ILE A 602 -10.44 19.07 -16.66
CA ILE A 602 -9.19 18.81 -17.39
C ILE A 602 -9.16 17.34 -17.83
N PRO A 603 -9.28 17.05 -19.13
CA PRO A 603 -9.29 15.66 -19.61
C PRO A 603 -7.88 15.07 -19.72
N LEU A 604 -7.78 13.73 -19.65
CA LEU A 604 -6.53 13.02 -19.93
C LEU A 604 -6.12 13.06 -21.42
N SER A 605 -7.07 13.27 -22.33
CA SER A 605 -6.83 13.52 -23.76
C SER A 605 -7.85 14.49 -24.33
N VAL A 606 -7.38 15.34 -25.25
CA VAL A 606 -8.20 15.95 -26.29
C VAL A 606 -7.53 15.62 -27.64
N GLY A 607 -8.06 14.62 -28.34
CA GLY A 607 -7.38 14.05 -29.51
C GLY A 607 -5.98 13.53 -29.17
N SER A 608 -4.95 14.05 -29.84
CA SER A 608 -3.54 13.72 -29.60
C SER A 608 -2.91 14.50 -28.43
N VAL A 609 -3.56 15.55 -27.94
CA VAL A 609 -3.03 16.43 -26.89
C VAL A 609 -3.32 15.82 -25.52
N ARG A 610 -2.29 15.77 -24.68
CA ARG A 610 -2.36 15.33 -23.27
C ARG A 610 -2.08 16.54 -22.34
N PRO A 611 -3.11 17.25 -21.85
CA PRO A 611 -2.95 18.54 -21.16
C PRO A 611 -2.21 18.51 -19.82
N THR A 612 -2.02 17.33 -19.22
CA THR A 612 -1.32 17.18 -17.93
C THR A 612 -0.18 16.17 -17.94
N GLN A 613 -0.17 15.24 -18.91
CA GLN A 613 0.79 14.14 -18.92
C GLN A 613 2.25 14.63 -18.95
N GLY A 614 3.08 14.08 -18.07
CA GLY A 614 4.51 14.36 -17.99
C GLY A 614 4.87 15.64 -17.21
N ARG A 615 3.92 16.59 -17.07
CA ARG A 615 4.13 17.86 -16.36
C ARG A 615 4.41 17.65 -14.88
N THR A 616 5.16 18.58 -14.27
CA THR A 616 5.43 18.57 -12.83
C THR A 616 4.25 19.12 -12.04
N LEU A 617 4.10 18.67 -10.79
CA LEU A 617 3.04 19.13 -9.89
C LEU A 617 3.58 19.36 -8.48
N ALA A 618 3.37 20.55 -7.93
CA ALA A 618 3.48 20.83 -6.50
C ALA A 618 2.10 20.89 -5.85
N ILE A 619 1.98 20.38 -4.64
CA ILE A 619 0.71 20.30 -3.91
C ILE A 619 0.82 20.97 -2.54
N ALA A 620 -0.24 21.66 -2.16
CA ALA A 620 -0.36 22.28 -0.85
C ALA A 620 -1.80 22.19 -0.31
N GLN A 621 -1.94 22.22 1.01
CA GLN A 621 -3.22 22.41 1.67
C GLN A 621 -3.19 23.44 2.79
N VAL A 622 -4.38 23.92 3.12
CA VAL A 622 -4.66 24.67 4.36
C VAL A 622 -5.78 23.97 5.14
N SER A 623 -5.68 23.93 6.46
CA SER A 623 -6.76 23.47 7.34
C SER A 623 -7.15 24.57 8.35
N GLY A 624 -8.42 24.55 8.77
CA GLY A 624 -8.90 25.41 9.85
C GLY A 624 -8.53 24.88 11.25
N GLY A 625 -8.25 23.59 11.38
CA GLY A 625 -7.91 22.91 12.64
C GLY A 625 -6.44 22.50 12.73
N SER A 626 -6.17 21.45 13.49
CA SER A 626 -4.85 20.83 13.59
C SER A 626 -4.28 20.42 12.22
N GLN A 627 -2.98 20.14 12.19
CA GLN A 627 -2.32 19.73 10.95
C GLN A 627 -2.90 18.42 10.46
N SER A 628 -3.20 18.38 9.16
CA SER A 628 -3.75 17.24 8.45
C SER A 628 -3.01 17.08 7.13
N PHE A 629 -3.12 15.91 6.50
CA PHE A 629 -2.55 15.66 5.19
C PHE A 629 -3.57 15.08 4.20
N ASN A 630 -4.85 15.04 4.56
CA ASN A 630 -5.87 14.35 3.78
C ASN A 630 -6.05 14.98 2.39
N ALA A 631 -6.11 16.31 2.32
CA ALA A 631 -6.28 17.00 1.06
C ALA A 631 -5.03 16.85 0.18
N VAL A 632 -3.81 17.04 0.69
CA VAL A 632 -2.58 16.80 -0.11
C VAL A 632 -2.40 15.34 -0.52
N ASN A 633 -2.75 14.37 0.32
CA ASN A 633 -2.70 12.95 -0.07
C ASN A 633 -3.66 12.67 -1.23
N SER A 634 -4.86 13.24 -1.19
CA SER A 634 -5.83 13.14 -2.28
C SER A 634 -5.35 13.85 -3.55
N LEU A 635 -4.76 15.05 -3.43
CA LEU A 635 -4.15 15.77 -4.56
C LEU A 635 -2.98 15.00 -5.18
N ARG A 636 -2.17 14.31 -4.37
CA ARG A 636 -1.07 13.46 -4.86
C ARG A 636 -1.59 12.29 -5.69
N ILE A 637 -2.64 11.62 -5.21
CA ILE A 637 -3.32 10.56 -5.95
C ILE A 637 -3.92 11.13 -7.24
N LEU A 638 -4.62 12.27 -7.18
CA LEU A 638 -5.16 12.93 -8.37
C LEU A 638 -4.06 13.29 -9.37
N GLY A 639 -2.93 13.84 -8.93
CA GLY A 639 -1.78 14.15 -9.79
C GLY A 639 -1.23 12.92 -10.52
N ARG A 640 -1.15 11.78 -9.81
CA ARG A 640 -0.78 10.49 -10.42
C ARG A 640 -1.80 10.05 -11.46
N TRP A 641 -3.10 10.19 -11.18
CA TRP A 641 -4.19 9.91 -12.13
C TRP A 641 -4.08 10.80 -13.38
N MET A 642 -3.75 12.07 -13.20
CA MET A 642 -3.49 13.05 -14.27
C MET A 642 -2.14 12.85 -14.98
N ARG A 643 -1.40 11.78 -14.64
CA ARG A 643 -0.09 11.41 -15.20
C ARG A 643 0.96 12.52 -15.05
N MET A 644 0.88 13.29 -13.96
CA MET A 644 1.84 14.32 -13.60
C MET A 644 2.95 13.75 -12.70
N PHE A 645 4.13 14.35 -12.75
CA PHE A 645 5.21 14.10 -11.80
C PHE A 645 5.00 14.97 -10.56
N VAL A 646 4.39 14.39 -9.52
CA VAL A 646 4.15 15.10 -8.26
C VAL A 646 5.44 15.13 -7.45
N ILE A 647 5.96 16.32 -7.17
CA ILE A 647 7.22 16.45 -6.42
C ILE A 647 7.08 15.83 -5.01
N PRO A 648 8.17 15.31 -4.42
CA PRO A 648 8.13 14.72 -3.08
C PRO A 648 7.64 15.70 -2.02
N ASN A 649 8.17 16.93 -2.01
CA ASN A 649 7.86 17.90 -0.98
C ASN A 649 6.44 18.46 -1.12
N GLN A 650 5.82 18.77 0.01
CA GLN A 650 4.44 19.26 0.06
C GLN A 650 4.22 20.18 1.27
N SER A 651 3.28 21.11 1.14
CA SER A 651 2.93 22.07 2.20
C SER A 651 1.57 21.72 2.82
N SER A 652 1.50 21.67 4.15
CA SER A 652 0.22 21.58 4.87
C SER A 652 0.22 22.57 6.03
N VAL A 653 -0.62 23.60 5.90
CA VAL A 653 -0.67 24.72 6.85
C VAL A 653 -1.84 24.52 7.83
N PRO A 654 -1.58 24.16 9.10
CA PRO A 654 -2.59 24.07 10.14
C PRO A 654 -3.10 25.44 10.58
N GLN A 655 -4.31 25.47 11.14
CA GLN A 655 -4.93 26.64 11.76
C GLN A 655 -4.67 27.91 10.94
N ALA A 656 -4.95 27.83 9.63
CA ALA A 656 -4.42 28.80 8.65
C ALA A 656 -4.79 30.25 8.99
N TYR A 657 -5.93 30.48 9.64
CA TYR A 657 -6.34 31.80 10.13
C TYR A 657 -5.33 32.48 11.08
N THR A 658 -4.50 31.70 11.79
CA THR A 658 -3.43 32.23 12.65
C THR A 658 -2.16 32.59 11.87
N GLN A 659 -1.96 31.95 10.71
CA GLN A 659 -0.72 31.99 9.94
C GLN A 659 -0.65 33.16 8.97
N PHE A 660 -1.74 33.90 8.77
CA PHE A 660 -1.79 35.10 7.94
C PHE A 660 -2.09 36.34 8.81
N THR A 661 -1.57 37.50 8.40
CA THR A 661 -1.91 38.81 9.00
C THR A 661 -3.35 39.20 8.72
N ASP A 662 -3.91 40.08 9.55
CA ASP A 662 -5.31 40.52 9.49
C ASP A 662 -5.61 41.37 8.25
N GLU A 663 -6.89 41.42 7.86
CA GLU A 663 -7.35 42.25 6.74
C GLU A 663 -7.19 43.75 7.07
N SER A 664 -6.50 44.48 6.19
CA SER A 664 -6.33 45.93 6.23
C SER A 664 -7.33 46.62 5.30
N PRO A 665 -8.07 47.65 5.76
CA PRO A 665 -9.02 48.41 4.93
C PRO A 665 -8.39 49.18 3.75
N ALA A 666 -7.07 49.40 3.76
CA ALA A 666 -6.36 50.19 2.75
C ALA A 666 -6.01 49.42 1.47
N ASP A 667 -6.18 48.09 1.45
CA ASP A 667 -5.93 47.22 0.31
C ASP A 667 -7.15 46.28 0.12
N PRO A 668 -8.09 46.61 -0.78
CA PRO A 668 -9.38 45.91 -0.86
C PRO A 668 -9.31 44.50 -1.48
N VAL A 669 -8.16 44.06 -2.00
CA VAL A 669 -8.02 42.71 -2.63
C VAL A 669 -7.52 41.66 -1.63
N GLU A 670 -6.51 41.99 -0.81
CA GLU A 670 -5.96 41.07 0.21
C GLU A 670 -5.76 41.69 1.60
N GLY A 671 -5.91 42.99 1.77
CA GLY A 671 -5.83 43.65 3.07
C GLY A 671 -4.58 43.26 3.85
N SER A 672 -3.38 43.35 3.28
CA SER A 672 -2.14 42.92 3.96
C SER A 672 -2.08 41.46 4.42
N SER A 673 -2.98 40.55 4.00
CA SER A 673 -3.10 39.14 4.47
C SER A 673 -1.95 38.22 4.01
N ARG A 674 -0.74 38.54 4.47
CA ARG A 674 0.52 37.88 4.16
C ARG A 674 0.86 36.81 5.18
N MET A 675 1.60 35.80 4.75
CA MET A 675 1.99 34.70 5.61
C MET A 675 3.03 35.15 6.65
N LYS A 676 2.71 34.95 7.93
CA LYS A 676 3.57 35.27 9.06
C LYS A 676 4.80 34.35 9.09
N PRO A 677 5.94 34.81 9.65
CA PRO A 677 7.13 33.97 9.83
C PRO A 677 6.80 32.67 10.59
N SER A 678 7.08 31.52 9.99
CA SER A 678 6.82 30.20 10.58
C SER A 678 7.57 29.11 9.81
N GLY A 679 7.66 27.90 10.39
CA GLY A 679 8.16 26.72 9.67
C GLY A 679 7.31 26.37 8.44
N ASN A 680 6.00 26.60 8.49
CA ASN A 680 5.10 26.41 7.35
C ASN A 680 5.42 27.38 6.20
N ARG A 681 5.83 28.62 6.55
CA ARG A 681 6.27 29.61 5.56
C ARG A 681 7.57 29.19 4.89
N MET A 682 8.49 28.56 5.61
CA MET A 682 9.71 28.02 5.00
C MET A 682 9.39 26.79 4.13
N ARG A 683 8.47 25.93 4.58
CA ARG A 683 8.06 24.75 3.81
C ARG A 683 7.49 25.10 2.42
N ILE A 684 6.69 26.16 2.29
CA ILE A 684 6.18 26.55 0.97
C ILE A 684 7.31 27.06 0.05
N VAL A 685 8.35 27.69 0.61
CA VAL A 685 9.56 28.06 -0.16
C VAL A 685 10.27 26.81 -0.66
N ASP A 686 10.52 25.82 0.22
CA ASP A 686 11.14 24.55 -0.17
C ASP A 686 10.38 23.87 -1.31
N CYS A 687 9.04 23.86 -1.24
CA CYS A 687 8.19 23.27 -2.27
C CYS A 687 8.33 23.98 -3.62
N MET A 688 8.37 25.31 -3.64
CA MET A 688 8.49 26.08 -4.89
C MET A 688 9.89 26.00 -5.48
N GLU A 689 10.92 26.00 -4.64
CA GLU A 689 12.30 25.77 -5.09
C GLU A 689 12.45 24.37 -5.71
N GLU A 690 11.97 23.35 -5.02
CA GLU A 690 11.99 21.96 -5.50
C GLU A 690 11.20 21.82 -6.81
N PHE A 691 10.03 22.44 -6.90
CA PHE A 691 9.21 22.46 -8.10
C PHE A 691 9.99 23.02 -9.31
N VAL A 692 10.65 24.17 -9.18
CA VAL A 692 11.43 24.76 -10.28
C VAL A 692 12.57 23.83 -10.71
N LYS A 693 13.33 23.29 -9.75
CA LYS A 693 14.43 22.35 -10.02
C LYS A 693 13.97 21.13 -10.82
N TYR A 694 12.91 20.45 -10.36
CA TYR A 694 12.37 19.29 -11.07
C TYR A 694 11.76 19.66 -12.42
N THR A 695 11.12 20.82 -12.54
CA THR A 695 10.50 21.23 -13.80
C THR A 695 11.55 21.47 -14.88
N ILE A 696 12.64 22.18 -14.56
CA ILE A 696 13.77 22.40 -15.47
C ILE A 696 14.39 21.06 -15.90
N LEU A 697 14.57 20.12 -14.94
CA LEU A 697 15.14 18.81 -15.24
C LEU A 697 14.23 17.97 -16.15
N MET A 698 12.92 17.99 -15.92
CA MET A 698 11.98 17.08 -16.56
C MET A 698 11.45 17.60 -17.91
N LYS A 699 11.25 18.92 -18.04
CA LYS A 699 10.61 19.57 -19.21
C LYS A 699 11.22 19.15 -20.55
N PRO A 700 12.56 19.12 -20.74
CA PRO A 700 13.16 18.70 -22.02
C PRO A 700 12.87 17.25 -22.40
N HIS A 701 12.41 16.43 -21.44
CA HIS A 701 12.26 14.99 -21.57
C HIS A 701 10.79 14.52 -21.47
N PHE A 702 9.80 15.41 -21.46
CA PHE A 702 8.39 15.01 -21.39
C PHE A 702 7.96 14.05 -22.50
N ALA A 703 8.49 14.23 -23.72
CA ALA A 703 8.25 13.30 -24.82
C ALA A 703 8.85 11.91 -24.55
N LEU A 704 10.08 11.87 -24.05
CA LEU A 704 10.76 10.62 -23.67
C LEU A 704 9.99 9.88 -22.57
N PHE A 705 9.59 10.57 -21.51
CA PHE A 705 8.80 9.97 -20.41
C PHE A 705 7.36 9.62 -20.83
N GLY A 706 6.87 10.25 -21.89
CA GLY A 706 5.58 9.93 -22.52
C GLY A 706 5.62 8.74 -23.47
N ASP A 707 6.80 8.31 -23.92
CA ASP A 707 6.97 7.21 -24.88
C ASP A 707 6.85 5.84 -24.18
N ARG A 708 5.61 5.34 -24.09
CA ARG A 708 5.29 4.09 -23.40
C ARG A 708 5.27 2.91 -24.36
N TYR A 709 5.88 1.81 -23.93
CA TYR A 709 5.86 0.53 -24.65
C TYR A 709 4.45 0.14 -25.13
N SER A 710 3.46 0.13 -24.24
CA SER A 710 2.08 -0.25 -24.59
C SER A 710 1.43 0.66 -25.63
N GLU A 711 1.76 1.96 -25.63
CA GLU A 711 1.22 2.92 -26.60
C GLU A 711 1.93 2.81 -27.97
N ARG A 712 3.18 2.30 -28.00
CA ARG A 712 3.87 1.93 -29.25
C ARG A 712 3.26 0.68 -29.87
N GLU A 713 2.99 -0.35 -29.07
CA GLU A 713 2.31 -1.57 -29.52
C GLU A 713 0.93 -1.27 -30.10
N GLU A 714 0.09 -0.49 -29.39
CA GLU A 714 -1.25 -0.11 -29.86
C GLU A 714 -1.19 0.67 -31.20
N ARG A 715 -0.16 1.50 -31.38
CA ARG A 715 0.04 2.26 -32.62
C ARG A 715 0.46 1.34 -33.77
N ALA A 716 1.39 0.43 -33.53
CA ALA A 716 1.82 -0.56 -34.53
C ALA A 716 0.64 -1.44 -34.99
N GLU A 717 -0.22 -1.87 -34.06
CA GLU A 717 -1.45 -2.60 -34.41
C GLU A 717 -2.41 -1.77 -35.25
N LYS A 718 -2.61 -0.48 -34.92
CA LYS A 718 -3.46 0.43 -35.68
C LYS A 718 -2.91 0.69 -37.09
N GLU A 719 -1.61 0.89 -37.20
CA GLU A 719 -0.92 1.07 -38.49
C GLU A 719 -1.02 -0.20 -39.35
N THR A 720 -0.84 -1.38 -38.76
CA THR A 720 -1.01 -2.66 -39.45
C THR A 720 -2.44 -2.83 -39.97
N LYS A 721 -3.45 -2.59 -39.12
CA LYS A 721 -4.86 -2.65 -39.51
C LYS A 721 -5.22 -1.62 -40.59
N ALA A 722 -4.66 -0.42 -40.53
CA ALA A 722 -4.88 0.62 -41.54
C ALA A 722 -4.24 0.24 -42.88
N ALA A 723 -3.04 -0.35 -42.87
CA ALA A 723 -2.36 -0.83 -44.07
C ALA A 723 -3.12 -2.00 -44.73
N GLU A 724 -3.63 -2.95 -43.92
CA GLU A 724 -4.48 -4.04 -44.41
C GLU A 724 -5.78 -3.52 -45.04
N LYS A 725 -6.42 -2.52 -44.40
CA LYS A 725 -7.63 -1.89 -44.93
C LYS A 725 -7.36 -1.17 -46.26
N ALA A 726 -6.29 -0.38 -46.33
CA ALA A 726 -5.91 0.32 -47.56
C ALA A 726 -5.57 -0.65 -48.70
N LYS A 727 -4.95 -1.81 -48.38
CA LYS A 727 -4.66 -2.86 -49.37
C LYS A 727 -5.94 -3.49 -49.92
N LYS A 728 -6.93 -3.78 -49.06
CA LYS A 728 -8.24 -4.28 -49.50
C LYS A 728 -8.98 -3.28 -50.39
N GLU A 729 -9.01 -2.02 -49.99
CA GLU A 729 -9.63 -0.94 -50.79
C GLU A 729 -8.92 -0.75 -52.15
N ALA A 730 -7.60 -0.97 -52.22
CA ALA A 730 -6.86 -0.92 -53.48
C ALA A 730 -7.10 -2.16 -54.37
N GLU A 731 -7.31 -3.34 -53.80
CA GLU A 731 -7.69 -4.56 -54.53
C GLU A 731 -9.12 -4.47 -55.08
N GLU A 732 -10.07 -3.94 -54.30
CA GLU A 732 -11.45 -3.69 -54.74
C GLU A 732 -11.50 -2.66 -55.88
N ASN A 733 -10.80 -1.53 -55.75
CA ASN A 733 -10.71 -0.52 -56.82
C ASN A 733 -10.00 -1.04 -58.08
N ARG A 734 -9.14 -2.06 -57.98
CA ARG A 734 -8.48 -2.67 -59.15
C ARG A 734 -9.41 -3.66 -59.87
N ALA A 735 -10.24 -4.39 -59.12
CA ALA A 735 -11.28 -5.24 -59.69
C ALA A 735 -12.34 -4.42 -60.45
N ASP A 736 -12.77 -3.27 -59.92
CA ASP A 736 -13.71 -2.37 -60.61
C ASP A 736 -13.13 -1.75 -61.90
N VAL A 737 -11.80 -1.59 -61.99
CA VAL A 737 -11.14 -1.11 -63.21
C VAL A 737 -10.98 -2.23 -64.25
N ASP A 738 -10.68 -3.46 -63.84
CA ASP A 738 -10.60 -4.61 -64.74
C ASP A 738 -11.99 -4.96 -65.33
N ASP A 739 -13.07 -4.89 -64.55
CA ASP A 739 -14.45 -5.07 -65.06
C ASP A 739 -14.85 -3.96 -66.05
N ALA A 740 -14.43 -2.71 -65.83
CA ALA A 740 -14.68 -1.60 -66.75
C ALA A 740 -13.86 -1.66 -68.07
N VAL A 741 -12.77 -2.45 -68.12
CA VAL A 741 -11.98 -2.70 -69.32
C VAL A 741 -12.55 -3.86 -70.14
N VAL A 742 -13.18 -4.85 -69.49
CA VAL A 742 -13.88 -5.96 -70.17
C VAL A 742 -15.13 -5.45 -70.90
N ASP A 743 -15.87 -4.50 -70.33
CA ASP A 743 -17.07 -3.88 -70.94
C ASP A 743 -16.77 -2.93 -72.12
N ARG A 744 -15.50 -2.68 -72.48
CA ARG A 744 -15.10 -1.89 -73.66
C ARG A 744 -14.51 -2.72 -74.80
N VAL A 745 -14.42 -4.05 -74.64
CA VAL A 745 -13.89 -4.98 -75.65
C VAL A 745 -14.98 -5.91 -76.22
N GLU A 746 -16.23 -5.75 -75.79
CA GLU A 746 -17.43 -6.12 -76.56
C GLU A 746 -17.93 -4.93 -77.40
#